data_AF-A0A1M7KEJ0-F1
#
_entry.id   AF-A0A1M7KEJ0-F1
#
_cell.length_a   1.000
_cell.length_b   1.000
_cell.length_c   1.000
_cell.angle_alpha   90.00
_cell.angle_beta   90.00
_cell.angle_gamma   90.00
#
_symmetry.space_group_name_H-M   'P 1'
#
loop_
_entity.id
_entity.type
_entity.pdbx_description
1 polymer ?
#
loop_
_entity_poly.entity_id
_entity_poly.type
_entity_poly.pdbx_seq_one_letter_code
_entity_poly.pdbx_strand_id
1 'polypeptide(L)'
;MFNCKKTAAFIAGLILCASSAASPLISLAAPEGAVVEADEDTEATTAAEEDNYKTSGDFKYSLTTEGNICIEDCTSTAEFLVIPDTLDGKKVTELGKTALGKDHENNPYISVTIPASIEYISADNPFMYCTKLKEIKVESGNTEYTAENGILYTKDKKTLLCYPLCKEGDSFTIPEGVTTIGFSAFYSARLSTLNFPASLSEIDAFAFGDMIYLKTVDLSKTSIDAIPNYAFSQCSTIENVLLPDGLETIGGGAFAGCSLIKDITLPESLLSIGQYAFVDTGLDTIIIPDSVQDIGYSAFGYRSSEYGGIIPMNDFTLVGKVGGAAYTYSTDSDSDYDYKNNFTFLTREQYTQEKEFSSLESNTSGDYTYALKNNDAILLSCFSADKTVTVPAELDGHKIVTIYPGCFTSCGAEEIILPDTVAEIRESAFLQCPELKNIVIPESVKKIGTAAFAECSKLESVEFKGAETIGQAVFNNCTALKKVTAAGCLKEWKDDEPFALCTALEEIIITDGDGNFCSENGILYSKDKSSLICYPANKSGESFKVPDSVKEIGISAFLNNKNIKSVEMNNVEKILTYAFEGCTNLSSVKVSEKLTMIDADAFYNCTSLKSLRLYENLDIIGTCAFGFRKDYNAKSSEDGEDEEESNDVLVEGFKLYAPEGSEAYKYAKKTGIEVITNTTEILGKNIDTRFLIALCSVIGAAVLAILGIIIGKGVKKKKAESDKAKRKEKSAELRRKQQEEAADEEEDDDDEEEVSDED
;
A
#
# COMPACT_ATOMS: atom_id res chain seq x y z
N MET A 1 -60.09 3.35 -6.18
CA MET A 1 -59.99 4.74 -5.68
C MET A 1 -59.46 4.74 -4.24
N PHE A 2 -58.16 4.92 -4.02
CA PHE A 2 -57.54 5.15 -2.70
C PHE A 2 -56.18 5.84 -2.97
N ASN A 3 -55.73 6.87 -2.24
CA ASN A 3 -56.44 7.79 -1.34
C ASN A 3 -55.84 9.20 -1.52
N CYS A 4 -56.32 9.93 -2.53
CA CYS A 4 -55.71 11.18 -3.00
C CYS A 4 -55.58 12.29 -1.93
N LYS A 5 -56.32 12.19 -0.81
CA LYS A 5 -56.22 13.13 0.31
C LYS A 5 -54.85 13.08 1.01
N LYS A 6 -54.19 11.91 1.08
CA LYS A 6 -52.81 11.81 1.64
C LYS A 6 -51.78 12.43 0.70
N THR A 7 -51.86 12.13 -0.60
CA THR A 7 -50.93 12.66 -1.62
C THR A 7 -51.01 14.19 -1.72
N ALA A 8 -52.22 14.75 -1.71
CA ALA A 8 -52.42 16.21 -1.74
C ALA A 8 -51.88 16.92 -0.48
N ALA A 9 -51.99 16.29 0.70
CA ALA A 9 -51.45 16.84 1.95
C ALA A 9 -49.91 16.86 1.96
N PHE A 10 -49.26 15.82 1.42
CA PHE A 10 -47.80 15.76 1.32
C PHE A 10 -47.23 16.83 0.38
N ILE A 11 -47.83 16.98 -0.82
CA ILE A 11 -47.42 18.00 -1.80
C ILE A 11 -47.60 19.43 -1.25
N ALA A 12 -48.61 19.68 -0.41
CA ALA A 12 -48.82 20.98 0.22
C ALA A 12 -47.72 21.36 1.24
N GLY A 13 -47.08 20.38 1.89
CA GLY A 13 -46.03 20.63 2.88
C GLY A 13 -44.72 21.16 2.27
N LEU A 14 -44.33 20.64 1.10
CA LEU A 14 -43.07 20.99 0.41
C LEU A 14 -43.01 22.45 -0.07
N ILE A 15 -44.16 23.12 -0.24
CA ILE A 15 -44.26 24.46 -0.83
C ILE A 15 -43.80 25.57 0.16
N LEU A 16 -43.71 25.28 1.46
CA LEU A 16 -43.44 26.29 2.50
C LEU A 16 -41.95 26.48 2.87
N CYS A 17 -41.03 25.65 2.38
CA CYS A 17 -39.62 25.70 2.79
C CYS A 17 -38.68 26.37 1.77
N ALA A 18 -39.15 26.72 0.57
CA ALA A 18 -38.31 27.15 -0.55
C ALA A 18 -38.27 28.68 -0.75
N SER A 19 -37.84 29.45 0.26
CA SER A 19 -37.78 30.92 0.17
C SER A 19 -36.67 31.63 0.96
N SER A 20 -35.48 31.02 1.08
CA SER A 20 -34.30 31.70 1.67
C SER A 20 -32.95 31.23 1.10
N ALA A 21 -32.60 31.67 -0.12
CA ALA A 21 -31.25 31.57 -0.66
C ALA A 21 -30.96 32.73 -1.62
N ALA A 22 -30.04 33.62 -1.23
CA ALA A 22 -29.50 34.67 -2.08
C ALA A 22 -28.11 35.09 -1.58
N SER A 23 -27.07 34.83 -2.38
CA SER A 23 -25.67 35.14 -2.06
C SER A 23 -25.07 36.01 -3.17
N PRO A 24 -24.42 37.14 -2.86
CA PRO A 24 -23.58 37.87 -3.81
C PRO A 24 -22.15 37.29 -3.83
N LEU A 25 -21.51 37.29 -5.00
CA LEU A 25 -20.07 37.01 -5.10
C LEU A 25 -19.24 38.20 -4.59
N ILE A 26 -18.05 37.90 -4.07
CA ILE A 26 -16.92 38.83 -3.98
C ILE A 26 -15.69 38.13 -4.62
N SER A 27 -14.84 38.93 -5.25
CA SER A 27 -13.64 38.52 -5.99
C SER A 27 -12.37 38.93 -5.24
N LEU A 28 -11.28 38.18 -5.40
CA LEU A 28 -9.90 38.69 -5.35
C LEU A 28 -8.90 37.72 -6.01
N ALA A 29 -7.75 38.26 -6.40
CA ALA A 29 -6.58 37.54 -6.95
C ALA A 29 -5.58 37.21 -5.81
N ALA A 30 -4.38 36.62 -5.99
CA ALA A 30 -3.54 36.35 -7.18
C ALA A 30 -2.63 35.11 -6.91
N PRO A 31 -1.84 34.60 -7.88
CA PRO A 31 -1.04 33.38 -7.72
C PRO A 31 0.44 33.64 -7.35
N GLU A 32 1.06 32.71 -6.62
CA GLU A 32 2.52 32.50 -6.56
C GLU A 32 2.83 31.13 -5.94
N GLY A 33 4.02 30.58 -6.21
CA GLY A 33 4.49 29.29 -5.69
C GLY A 33 5.07 28.37 -6.77
N ALA A 34 6.37 28.46 -7.01
CA ALA A 34 7.11 27.55 -7.89
C ALA A 34 7.67 26.35 -7.09
N VAL A 35 7.69 25.18 -7.72
CA VAL A 35 8.46 24.01 -7.25
C VAL A 35 9.89 24.13 -7.80
N VAL A 36 10.87 23.66 -7.04
CA VAL A 36 12.26 23.54 -7.48
C VAL A 36 12.57 22.06 -7.59
N GLU A 37 12.73 21.59 -8.81
CA GLU A 37 13.31 20.28 -9.11
C GLU A 37 14.82 20.45 -9.27
N ALA A 38 15.59 19.42 -8.90
CA ALA A 38 17.04 19.43 -8.97
C ALA A 38 17.48 18.54 -10.14
N ASP A 39 17.73 19.14 -11.30
CA ASP A 39 18.26 18.45 -12.48
C ASP A 39 19.64 17.82 -12.18
N GLU A 40 19.88 16.66 -12.80
CA GLU A 40 21.08 15.85 -12.62
C GLU A 40 22.36 16.49 -13.21
N ASP A 41 23.52 15.98 -12.79
CA ASP A 41 24.84 16.40 -13.27
C ASP A 41 25.05 16.11 -14.77
N THR A 42 24.64 17.05 -15.61
CA THR A 42 25.15 17.15 -16.98
C THR A 42 26.59 17.68 -16.94
N GLU A 43 27.56 16.91 -17.46
CA GLU A 43 28.96 17.34 -17.59
C GLU A 43 29.07 18.58 -18.50
N ALA A 44 28.95 19.75 -17.88
CA ALA A 44 29.23 21.03 -18.49
C ALA A 44 30.74 21.11 -18.75
N THR A 45 31.16 20.62 -19.91
CA THR A 45 32.52 20.77 -20.45
C THR A 45 32.80 22.23 -20.82
N THR A 46 32.95 23.07 -19.78
CA THR A 46 33.27 24.48 -19.88
C THR A 46 34.70 24.66 -20.37
N ALA A 47 34.87 24.61 -21.69
CA ALA A 47 36.08 25.02 -22.40
C ALA A 47 36.29 26.55 -22.27
N ALA A 48 36.57 27.00 -21.04
CA ALA A 48 36.54 28.41 -20.63
C ALA A 48 37.57 28.77 -19.51
N GLU A 49 38.43 27.84 -19.08
CA GLU A 49 39.43 28.11 -18.00
C GLU A 49 40.90 27.85 -18.37
N GLU A 50 41.23 27.38 -19.58
CA GLU A 50 42.62 27.02 -19.92
C GLU A 50 43.63 28.19 -19.90
N ASP A 51 43.16 29.44 -20.04
CA ASP A 51 43.99 30.65 -20.23
C ASP A 51 44.70 31.17 -18.97
N ASN A 52 44.44 30.63 -17.77
CA ASN A 52 44.95 31.20 -16.51
C ASN A 52 46.07 30.41 -15.81
N TYR A 53 46.36 29.20 -16.30
CA TYR A 53 47.41 28.33 -15.76
C TYR A 53 48.81 28.74 -16.25
N LYS A 54 49.82 28.51 -15.40
CA LYS A 54 51.24 28.77 -15.68
C LYS A 54 52.07 27.51 -15.48
N THR A 55 53.28 27.50 -16.03
CA THR A 55 54.23 26.38 -15.87
C THR A 55 55.60 26.92 -15.53
N SER A 56 56.25 26.35 -14.51
CA SER A 56 57.63 26.68 -14.16
C SER A 56 58.32 25.43 -13.60
N GLY A 57 59.42 25.02 -14.26
CA GLY A 57 60.00 23.70 -14.07
C GLY A 57 58.98 22.60 -14.37
N ASP A 58 58.90 21.62 -13.47
CA ASP A 58 58.02 20.45 -13.57
C ASP A 58 56.57 20.74 -13.10
N PHE A 59 56.26 21.97 -12.66
CA PHE A 59 54.98 22.30 -12.02
C PHE A 59 54.08 23.15 -12.91
N LYS A 60 52.82 22.71 -13.10
CA LYS A 60 51.71 23.55 -13.59
C LYS A 60 50.98 24.13 -12.39
N TYR A 61 50.63 25.41 -12.44
CA TYR A 61 50.12 26.12 -11.27
C TYR A 61 49.11 27.22 -11.62
N SER A 62 48.23 27.55 -10.67
CA SER A 62 47.30 28.68 -10.71
C SER A 62 47.68 29.73 -9.66
N LEU A 63 47.02 30.90 -9.70
CA LEU A 63 47.20 31.94 -8.68
C LEU A 63 45.97 32.06 -7.79
N THR A 64 46.18 32.02 -6.48
CA THR A 64 45.13 32.24 -5.48
C THR A 64 44.64 33.69 -5.51
N THR A 65 43.53 34.00 -4.84
CA THR A 65 42.98 35.37 -4.75
C THR A 65 43.94 36.36 -4.08
N GLU A 66 44.81 35.89 -3.19
CA GLU A 66 45.89 36.68 -2.58
C GLU A 66 47.14 36.79 -3.47
N GLY A 67 47.17 36.03 -4.56
CA GLY A 67 48.30 35.95 -5.50
C GLY A 67 49.44 35.03 -5.05
N ASN A 68 49.19 34.12 -4.11
CA ASN A 68 50.07 32.97 -3.85
C ASN A 68 49.85 31.90 -4.94
N ILE A 69 50.54 30.76 -4.85
CA ILE A 69 50.49 29.69 -5.84
C ILE A 69 49.77 28.45 -5.29
N CYS A 70 48.82 27.94 -6.09
CA CYS A 70 48.31 26.58 -6.01
C CYS A 70 48.96 25.71 -7.09
N ILE A 71 49.51 24.55 -6.73
CA ILE A 71 50.03 23.58 -7.71
C ILE A 71 48.86 22.72 -8.20
N GLU A 72 48.74 22.59 -9.52
CA GLU A 72 47.59 21.97 -10.21
C GLU A 72 47.96 20.68 -10.95
N ASP A 73 49.24 20.55 -11.33
CA ASP A 73 49.83 19.36 -11.93
C ASP A 73 51.35 19.35 -11.67
N CYS A 74 51.96 18.16 -11.61
CA CYS A 74 53.40 18.00 -11.51
C CYS A 74 53.88 16.84 -12.39
N THR A 75 54.65 17.19 -13.42
CA THR A 75 55.18 16.27 -14.44
C THR A 75 56.59 15.78 -14.10
N SER A 76 57.01 15.88 -12.83
CA SER A 76 58.37 15.53 -12.42
C SER A 76 58.61 14.03 -12.52
N THR A 77 59.81 13.65 -12.96
CA THR A 77 60.23 12.25 -13.09
C THR A 77 61.05 11.74 -11.90
N ALA A 78 61.15 12.55 -10.83
CA ALA A 78 61.92 12.20 -9.63
C ALA A 78 61.14 11.26 -8.69
N GLU A 79 61.78 10.17 -8.24
CA GLU A 79 61.20 9.26 -7.23
C GLU A 79 61.01 9.93 -5.85
N PHE A 80 61.74 11.00 -5.58
CA PHE A 80 61.74 11.73 -4.30
C PHE A 80 61.40 13.20 -4.56
N LEU A 81 60.10 13.52 -4.58
CA LEU A 81 59.61 14.86 -4.84
C LEU A 81 59.71 15.73 -3.59
N VAL A 82 60.15 16.97 -3.77
CA VAL A 82 60.06 18.03 -2.76
C VAL A 82 59.25 19.16 -3.38
N ILE A 83 58.09 19.46 -2.80
CA ILE A 83 57.29 20.63 -3.20
C ILE A 83 58.05 21.88 -2.73
N PRO A 84 58.27 22.91 -3.58
CA PRO A 84 59.05 24.08 -3.22
C PRO A 84 58.24 25.09 -2.40
N ASP A 85 58.86 25.76 -1.40
CA ASP A 85 58.22 26.88 -0.67
C ASP A 85 57.80 28.04 -1.59
N THR A 86 58.54 28.23 -2.68
CA THR A 86 58.35 29.33 -3.62
C THR A 86 58.59 28.91 -5.06
N LEU A 87 57.73 29.37 -5.96
CA LEU A 87 57.85 29.22 -7.41
C LEU A 87 57.65 30.58 -8.08
N ASP A 88 58.44 30.91 -9.11
CA ASP A 88 58.46 32.22 -9.79
C ASP A 88 58.50 33.46 -8.88
N GLY A 89 59.11 33.34 -7.69
CA GLY A 89 59.21 34.42 -6.70
C GLY A 89 57.93 34.66 -5.89
N LYS A 90 56.95 33.77 -5.95
CA LYS A 90 55.73 33.74 -5.12
C LYS A 90 55.76 32.57 -4.15
N LYS A 91 55.06 32.67 -3.02
CA LYS A 91 54.87 31.56 -2.08
C LYS A 91 53.94 30.50 -2.69
N VAL A 92 54.30 29.23 -2.57
CA VAL A 92 53.38 28.10 -2.82
C VAL A 92 52.62 27.81 -1.54
N THR A 93 51.30 27.93 -1.57
CA THR A 93 50.44 27.76 -0.39
C THR A 93 49.48 26.60 -0.51
N GLU A 94 49.18 26.13 -1.73
CA GLU A 94 48.09 25.17 -1.95
C GLU A 94 48.51 24.02 -2.88
N LEU A 95 47.96 22.83 -2.64
CA LEU A 95 47.99 21.69 -3.55
C LEU A 95 46.56 21.40 -4.04
N GLY A 96 46.27 21.69 -5.31
CA GLY A 96 44.99 21.41 -5.96
C GLY A 96 44.76 19.91 -6.18
N LYS A 97 43.54 19.53 -6.62
CA LYS A 97 43.08 18.13 -6.77
C LYS A 97 44.07 17.22 -7.47
N THR A 98 44.79 17.74 -8.47
CA THR A 98 45.70 16.96 -9.33
C THR A 98 47.16 17.39 -9.23
N ALA A 99 47.56 18.05 -8.12
CA ALA A 99 48.89 18.60 -7.91
C ALA A 99 50.06 17.63 -8.12
N LEU A 100 49.82 16.32 -8.04
CA LEU A 100 50.80 15.25 -8.20
C LEU A 100 50.53 14.37 -9.44
N GLY A 101 49.83 14.91 -10.44
CA GLY A 101 49.50 14.25 -11.71
C GLY A 101 48.12 13.60 -11.74
N LYS A 102 47.72 13.13 -12.93
CA LYS A 102 46.44 12.44 -13.21
C LYS A 102 46.61 10.99 -13.72
N ASP A 103 47.85 10.51 -13.78
CA ASP A 103 48.21 9.24 -14.43
C ASP A 103 48.59 8.19 -13.36
N HIS A 104 47.70 7.22 -13.16
CA HIS A 104 47.87 6.12 -12.20
C HIS A 104 49.09 5.23 -12.53
N GLU A 105 49.42 5.04 -13.80
CA GLU A 105 50.44 4.07 -14.24
C GLU A 105 51.85 4.69 -14.15
N ASN A 106 51.98 5.94 -14.59
CA ASN A 106 53.28 6.58 -14.80
C ASN A 106 53.76 7.46 -13.63
N ASN A 107 52.93 7.73 -12.61
CA ASN A 107 53.36 8.49 -11.42
C ASN A 107 54.63 7.87 -10.77
N PRO A 108 55.74 8.62 -10.60
CA PRO A 108 57.01 8.05 -10.15
C PRO A 108 57.25 8.16 -8.63
N TYR A 109 56.38 8.85 -7.87
CA TYR A 109 56.71 9.32 -6.53
C TYR A 109 56.73 8.18 -5.50
N ILE A 110 57.92 7.84 -4.99
CA ILE A 110 58.16 6.92 -3.87
C ILE A 110 58.06 7.69 -2.55
N SER A 111 58.48 8.96 -2.53
CA SER A 111 58.25 9.87 -1.40
C SER A 111 57.96 11.29 -1.88
N VAL A 112 57.06 11.99 -1.17
CA VAL A 112 56.73 13.41 -1.37
C VAL A 112 57.01 14.16 -0.08
N THR A 113 57.68 15.32 -0.19
CA THR A 113 57.92 16.23 0.94
C THR A 113 57.11 17.52 0.78
N ILE A 114 56.26 17.78 1.76
CA ILE A 114 55.40 18.98 1.89
C ILE A 114 56.18 20.02 2.72
N PRO A 115 56.47 21.21 2.17
CA PRO A 115 57.29 22.23 2.83
C PRO A 115 56.51 23.01 3.89
N ALA A 116 57.23 23.85 4.64
CA ALA A 116 56.64 24.75 5.63
C ALA A 116 55.63 25.75 5.04
N SER A 117 55.66 26.01 3.73
CA SER A 117 54.78 27.00 3.07
C SER A 117 53.32 26.56 2.87
N ILE A 118 53.02 25.26 2.81
CA ILE A 118 51.68 24.75 2.43
C ILE A 118 50.67 24.97 3.55
N GLU A 119 49.60 25.69 3.22
CA GLU A 119 48.47 26.06 4.07
C GLU A 119 47.20 25.27 3.70
N TYR A 120 47.08 24.80 2.46
CA TYR A 120 45.96 23.98 2.00
C TYR A 120 46.40 22.79 1.13
N ILE A 121 45.74 21.66 1.32
CA ILE A 121 45.81 20.47 0.46
C ILE A 121 44.36 20.13 0.12
N SER A 122 44.07 20.00 -1.19
CA SER A 122 42.74 19.73 -1.69
C SER A 122 42.09 18.53 -1.00
N ALA A 123 40.84 18.72 -0.57
CA ALA A 123 40.03 17.66 0.04
C ALA A 123 39.92 16.42 -0.85
N ASP A 124 39.92 16.58 -2.18
CA ASP A 124 39.91 15.50 -3.18
C ASP A 124 41.19 14.63 -3.22
N ASN A 125 42.14 14.87 -2.30
CA ASN A 125 43.33 14.05 -2.06
C ASN A 125 44.27 13.89 -3.28
N PRO A 126 45.20 14.84 -3.51
CA PRO A 126 46.14 14.77 -4.63
C PRO A 126 47.13 13.58 -4.57
N PHE A 127 47.13 12.78 -3.50
CA PHE A 127 47.97 11.59 -3.39
C PHE A 127 47.31 10.31 -3.96
N MET A 128 46.01 10.34 -4.30
CA MET A 128 45.24 9.18 -4.79
C MET A 128 45.92 8.44 -5.95
N TYR A 129 46.54 9.17 -6.88
CA TYR A 129 47.20 8.61 -8.06
C TYR A 129 48.70 8.34 -7.89
N CYS A 130 49.24 8.54 -6.68
CA CYS A 130 50.65 8.29 -6.36
C CYS A 130 50.91 6.79 -6.08
N THR A 131 50.69 5.94 -7.08
CA THR A 131 50.63 4.47 -6.93
C THR A 131 51.91 3.81 -6.41
N LYS A 132 53.05 4.51 -6.44
CA LYS A 132 54.37 4.03 -5.97
C LYS A 132 54.75 4.57 -4.58
N LEU A 133 53.91 5.41 -3.96
CA LEU A 133 54.21 6.17 -2.76
C LEU A 133 54.33 5.28 -1.51
N LYS A 134 55.43 5.43 -0.78
CA LYS A 134 55.73 4.71 0.48
C LYS A 134 55.67 5.59 1.72
N GLU A 135 56.00 6.87 1.58
CA GLU A 135 56.05 7.82 2.70
C GLU A 135 55.86 9.27 2.24
N ILE A 136 54.93 9.96 2.89
CA ILE A 136 54.82 11.43 2.87
C ILE A 136 55.64 12.00 4.03
N LYS A 137 56.36 13.10 3.77
CA LYS A 137 57.06 13.89 4.78
C LYS A 137 56.46 15.28 4.84
N VAL A 138 56.36 15.85 6.03
CA VAL A 138 55.97 17.25 6.25
C VAL A 138 57.09 17.94 7.02
N GLU A 139 57.52 19.11 6.57
CA GLU A 139 58.53 19.90 7.28
C GLU A 139 58.02 20.39 8.64
N SER A 140 58.93 20.44 9.62
CA SER A 140 58.58 20.76 11.01
C SER A 140 57.99 22.16 11.20
N GLY A 141 58.24 23.09 10.27
CA GLY A 141 57.72 24.45 10.26
C GLY A 141 56.31 24.61 9.69
N ASN A 142 55.75 23.60 8.99
CA ASN A 142 54.39 23.65 8.47
C ASN A 142 53.39 23.76 9.64
N THR A 143 52.37 24.62 9.55
CA THR A 143 51.42 24.85 10.66
C THR A 143 50.14 24.03 10.58
N GLU A 144 49.73 23.58 9.39
CA GLU A 144 48.43 22.96 9.15
C GLU A 144 48.49 21.42 9.04
N TYR A 145 49.66 20.87 8.72
CA TYR A 145 49.86 19.44 8.48
C TYR A 145 50.99 18.81 9.31
N THR A 146 50.96 17.48 9.43
CA THR A 146 52.06 16.70 9.99
C THR A 146 52.13 15.31 9.35
N ALA A 147 53.31 14.70 9.35
CA ALA A 147 53.49 13.32 8.92
C ALA A 147 54.07 12.48 10.06
N GLU A 148 53.49 11.29 10.27
CA GLU A 148 53.96 10.32 11.26
C GLU A 148 54.11 8.95 10.60
N ASN A 149 55.31 8.36 10.72
CA ASN A 149 55.65 7.07 10.10
C ASN A 149 55.36 7.00 8.58
N GLY A 150 55.40 8.15 7.89
CA GLY A 150 55.12 8.29 6.45
C GLY A 150 53.65 8.52 6.08
N ILE A 151 52.74 8.61 7.05
CA ILE A 151 51.29 8.85 6.85
C ILE A 151 51.00 10.33 7.10
N LEU A 152 50.15 10.96 6.28
CA LEU A 152 49.79 12.37 6.34
C LEU A 152 48.53 12.62 7.18
N TYR A 153 48.58 13.64 8.05
CA TYR A 153 47.50 14.10 8.91
C TYR A 153 47.39 15.63 8.95
N THR A 154 46.28 16.16 9.45
CA THR A 154 46.20 17.54 10.00
C THR A 154 47.17 17.71 11.16
N LYS A 155 47.55 18.96 11.48
CA LYS A 155 48.52 19.26 12.56
C LYS A 155 48.09 18.73 13.93
N ASP A 156 46.79 18.77 14.22
CA ASP A 156 46.20 18.24 15.45
C ASP A 156 45.96 16.73 15.43
N LYS A 157 46.24 16.07 14.29
CA LYS A 157 46.03 14.65 14.00
C LYS A 157 44.59 14.15 14.08
N LYS A 158 43.58 15.02 14.01
CA LYS A 158 42.18 14.59 13.94
C LYS A 158 41.80 13.95 12.61
N THR A 159 42.35 14.45 11.51
CA THR A 159 42.07 13.92 10.17
C THR A 159 43.28 13.18 9.63
N LEU A 160 43.10 11.92 9.22
CA LEU A 160 44.08 11.17 8.42
C LEU A 160 43.77 11.44 6.95
N LEU A 161 44.72 12.04 6.23
CA LEU A 161 44.53 12.57 4.87
C LEU A 161 45.08 11.63 3.79
N CYS A 162 46.19 10.93 4.06
CA CYS A 162 46.70 9.90 3.15
C CYS A 162 47.58 8.87 3.88
N TYR A 163 47.19 7.59 3.74
CA TYR A 163 48.03 6.42 3.93
C TYR A 163 48.64 6.04 2.56
N PRO A 164 49.98 6.06 2.39
CA PRO A 164 50.58 5.78 1.08
C PRO A 164 50.34 4.34 0.59
N LEU A 165 49.88 4.18 -0.65
CA LEU A 165 49.46 2.90 -1.25
C LEU A 165 50.52 1.79 -1.15
N CYS A 166 51.79 2.12 -1.41
CA CYS A 166 52.92 1.18 -1.34
C CYS A 166 53.66 1.18 0.01
N LYS A 167 53.10 1.79 1.07
CA LYS A 167 53.67 1.75 2.42
C LYS A 167 53.76 0.31 2.94
N GLU A 168 54.93 -0.05 3.46
CA GLU A 168 55.22 -1.42 3.91
C GLU A 168 54.49 -1.75 5.22
N GLY A 169 53.74 -2.86 5.20
CA GLY A 169 52.93 -3.40 6.30
C GLY A 169 51.74 -4.20 5.75
N ASP A 170 51.29 -5.22 6.47
CA ASP A 170 50.08 -5.99 6.16
C ASP A 170 48.87 -5.54 6.99
N SER A 171 49.11 -4.69 7.99
CA SER A 171 48.20 -4.32 9.06
C SER A 171 48.48 -2.90 9.53
N PHE A 172 47.41 -2.15 9.87
CA PHE A 172 47.53 -0.80 10.45
C PHE A 172 46.52 -0.60 11.58
N THR A 173 46.86 0.27 12.52
CA THR A 173 45.95 0.75 13.58
C THR A 173 45.95 2.26 13.52
N ILE A 174 44.79 2.83 13.20
CA ILE A 174 44.60 4.28 13.17
C ILE A 174 44.76 4.79 14.62
N PRO A 175 45.52 5.88 14.87
CA PRO A 175 45.71 6.39 16.22
C PRO A 175 44.42 6.84 16.90
N GLU A 176 44.26 6.53 18.18
CA GLU A 176 43.23 7.12 19.04
C GLU A 176 43.41 8.66 19.09
N GLY A 177 42.31 9.38 18.89
CA GLY A 177 42.30 10.84 18.68
C GLY A 177 42.05 11.26 17.22
N VAL A 178 42.17 10.34 16.25
CA VAL A 178 41.67 10.55 14.88
C VAL A 178 40.14 10.47 14.91
N THR A 179 39.48 11.53 14.44
CA THR A 179 38.01 11.64 14.36
C THR A 179 37.47 11.49 12.94
N THR A 180 38.31 11.72 11.94
CA THR A 180 37.93 11.83 10.52
C THR A 180 38.92 11.08 9.64
N ILE A 181 38.43 10.30 8.67
CA ILE A 181 39.25 9.73 7.59
C ILE A 181 38.87 10.39 6.27
N GLY A 182 39.84 11.08 5.66
CA GLY A 182 39.63 11.93 4.49
C GLY A 182 39.37 11.17 3.19
N PHE A 183 38.88 11.89 2.18
CA PHE A 183 38.56 11.35 0.86
C PHE A 183 39.70 10.51 0.28
N SER A 184 39.40 9.30 -0.17
CA SER A 184 40.38 8.36 -0.72
C SER A 184 41.62 8.09 0.16
N ALA A 185 41.60 8.37 1.48
CA ALA A 185 42.81 8.37 2.31
C ALA A 185 43.51 7.00 2.43
N PHE A 186 42.79 5.89 2.22
CA PHE A 186 43.31 4.52 2.11
C PHE A 186 42.96 3.87 0.76
N TYR A 187 42.67 4.64 -0.29
CA TYR A 187 42.30 4.10 -1.59
C TYR A 187 43.39 3.17 -2.16
N SER A 188 42.99 1.97 -2.60
CA SER A 188 43.85 0.86 -3.02
C SER A 188 44.92 0.42 -1.99
N ALA A 189 44.80 0.82 -0.71
CA ALA A 189 45.83 0.56 0.30
C ALA A 189 45.96 -0.94 0.60
N ARG A 190 47.20 -1.44 0.60
CA ARG A 190 47.51 -2.88 0.56
C ARG A 190 47.44 -3.57 1.93
N LEU A 191 46.52 -3.13 2.79
CA LEU A 191 46.31 -3.62 4.14
C LEU A 191 45.30 -4.77 4.15
N SER A 192 45.63 -5.83 4.87
CA SER A 192 44.73 -6.96 5.14
C SER A 192 43.91 -6.80 6.41
N THR A 193 44.41 -6.00 7.35
CA THR A 193 43.80 -5.70 8.66
C THR A 193 43.90 -4.20 8.90
N LEU A 194 42.77 -3.57 9.20
CA LEU A 194 42.69 -2.16 9.58
C LEU A 194 41.90 -2.04 10.88
N ASN A 195 42.55 -1.55 11.94
CA ASN A 195 41.88 -1.29 13.21
C ASN A 195 41.46 0.19 13.29
N PHE A 196 40.16 0.42 13.40
CA PHE A 196 39.54 1.73 13.60
C PHE A 196 39.59 2.14 15.09
N PRO A 197 39.75 3.43 15.42
CA PRO A 197 39.80 3.91 16.80
C PRO A 197 38.40 4.19 17.33
N ALA A 198 38.22 4.16 18.66
CA ALA A 198 36.95 4.52 19.29
C ALA A 198 36.61 6.02 19.14
N SER A 199 37.60 6.86 18.81
CA SER A 199 37.41 8.29 18.53
C SER A 199 36.86 8.61 17.14
N LEU A 200 36.73 7.63 16.23
CA LEU A 200 36.28 7.86 14.86
C LEU A 200 34.79 8.18 14.80
N SER A 201 34.44 9.30 14.17
CA SER A 201 33.06 9.75 13.96
C SER A 201 32.71 10.01 12.50
N GLU A 202 33.70 10.18 11.62
CA GLU A 202 33.50 10.70 10.27
C GLU A 202 34.39 9.96 9.25
N ILE A 203 33.79 9.60 8.10
CA ILE A 203 34.47 9.00 6.95
C ILE A 203 34.03 9.80 5.72
N ASP A 204 34.97 10.13 4.83
CA ASP A 204 34.70 10.74 3.52
C ASP A 204 34.47 9.70 2.40
N ALA A 205 33.89 10.16 1.29
CA ALA A 205 33.68 9.32 0.11
C ALA A 205 34.99 8.66 -0.39
N PHE A 206 34.86 7.43 -0.93
CA PHE A 206 35.98 6.61 -1.42
C PHE A 206 37.11 6.30 -0.41
N ALA A 207 36.99 6.66 0.88
CA ALA A 207 38.09 6.59 1.85
C ALA A 207 38.85 5.26 1.92
N PHE A 208 38.17 4.13 1.68
CA PHE A 208 38.73 2.77 1.69
C PHE A 208 38.49 2.02 0.37
N GLY A 209 38.19 2.72 -0.73
CA GLY A 209 37.91 2.11 -2.03
C GLY A 209 39.07 1.25 -2.55
N ASP A 210 38.77 0.20 -3.31
CA ASP A 210 39.73 -0.73 -3.95
C ASP A 210 40.72 -1.41 -2.96
N MET A 211 40.38 -1.52 -1.67
CA MET A 211 41.19 -2.26 -0.68
C MET A 211 41.03 -3.79 -0.83
N ILE A 212 41.43 -4.34 -1.98
CA ILE A 212 41.35 -5.75 -2.41
C ILE A 212 42.19 -6.77 -1.59
N TYR A 213 42.60 -6.39 -0.39
CA TYR A 213 43.25 -7.26 0.60
C TYR A 213 42.54 -7.26 1.95
N LEU A 214 41.69 -6.26 2.23
CA LEU A 214 41.00 -6.06 3.51
C LEU A 214 39.89 -7.10 3.66
N LYS A 215 39.85 -7.79 4.80
CA LYS A 215 38.92 -8.92 5.04
C LYS A 215 37.74 -8.61 5.94
N THR A 216 37.93 -7.64 6.83
CA THR A 216 37.02 -7.36 7.94
C THR A 216 36.96 -5.87 8.20
N VAL A 217 35.75 -5.32 8.33
CA VAL A 217 35.52 -3.93 8.73
C VAL A 217 34.76 -3.96 10.06
N ASP A 218 35.42 -3.53 11.15
CA ASP A 218 34.80 -3.42 12.48
C ASP A 218 34.63 -1.94 12.85
N LEU A 219 33.44 -1.41 12.57
CA LEU A 219 33.00 -0.07 12.97
C LEU A 219 32.11 -0.10 14.23
N SER A 220 31.88 -1.28 14.85
CA SER A 220 30.94 -1.44 15.99
C SER A 220 31.27 -0.61 17.25
N LYS A 221 32.44 0.02 17.29
CA LYS A 221 32.97 0.80 18.44
C LYS A 221 33.20 2.27 18.12
N THR A 222 32.85 2.70 16.90
CA THR A 222 32.93 4.10 16.45
C THR A 222 31.66 4.85 16.82
N SER A 223 31.63 6.17 16.58
CA SER A 223 30.40 6.97 16.64
C SER A 223 30.04 7.53 15.26
N ILE A 224 30.16 6.69 14.23
CA ILE A 224 29.77 7.04 12.85
C ILE A 224 28.26 6.89 12.69
N ASP A 225 27.61 7.93 12.18
CA ASP A 225 26.20 7.99 11.80
C ASP A 225 25.97 7.75 10.30
N ALA A 226 26.93 8.10 9.43
CA ALA A 226 26.87 7.86 7.99
C ALA A 226 28.11 7.13 7.43
N ILE A 227 27.88 6.08 6.64
CA ILE A 227 28.89 5.56 5.70
C ILE A 227 28.67 6.29 4.37
N PRO A 228 29.64 7.04 3.83
CA PRO A 228 29.45 7.89 2.65
C PRO A 228 29.47 7.09 1.34
N ASN A 229 29.20 7.78 0.24
CA ASN A 229 29.22 7.19 -1.09
C ASN A 229 30.58 6.53 -1.41
N TYR A 230 30.52 5.33 -1.98
CA TYR A 230 31.68 4.52 -2.41
C TYR A 230 32.74 4.21 -1.34
N ALA A 231 32.44 4.40 -0.05
CA ALA A 231 33.40 4.30 1.07
C ALA A 231 34.30 3.05 1.04
N PHE A 232 33.72 1.88 0.77
CA PHE A 232 34.39 0.57 0.67
C PHE A 232 34.16 -0.07 -0.72
N SER A 233 33.89 0.74 -1.75
CA SER A 233 33.67 0.23 -3.11
C SER A 233 34.86 -0.60 -3.63
N GLN A 234 34.57 -1.62 -4.44
CA GLN A 234 35.52 -2.59 -4.99
C GLN A 234 36.37 -3.38 -3.96
N CYS A 235 36.01 -3.38 -2.67
CA CYS A 235 36.68 -4.17 -1.64
C CYS A 235 36.29 -5.66 -1.69
N SER A 236 36.61 -6.30 -2.81
CA SER A 236 36.27 -7.68 -3.20
C SER A 236 36.77 -8.80 -2.27
N THR A 237 37.46 -8.48 -1.18
CA THR A 237 37.91 -9.44 -0.16
C THR A 237 37.22 -9.29 1.21
N ILE A 238 36.32 -8.32 1.40
CA ILE A 238 35.60 -8.15 2.67
C ILE A 238 34.60 -9.31 2.82
N GLU A 239 34.81 -10.13 3.84
CA GLU A 239 33.93 -11.25 4.21
C GLU A 239 32.95 -10.85 5.33
N ASN A 240 33.32 -9.90 6.19
CA ASN A 240 32.56 -9.52 7.39
C ASN A 240 32.58 -8.00 7.63
N VAL A 241 31.40 -7.42 7.90
CA VAL A 241 31.23 -6.01 8.29
C VAL A 241 30.44 -5.94 9.59
N LEU A 242 30.94 -5.19 10.58
CA LEU A 242 30.22 -4.86 11.81
C LEU A 242 29.96 -3.35 11.82
N LEU A 243 28.68 -2.97 11.74
CA LEU A 243 28.22 -1.58 11.73
C LEU A 243 28.05 -1.06 13.19
N PRO A 244 28.09 0.27 13.43
CA PRO A 244 27.77 0.84 14.73
C PRO A 244 26.25 0.87 14.98
N ASP A 245 25.85 0.70 16.26
CA ASP A 245 24.44 0.70 16.70
C ASP A 245 23.67 2.01 16.42
N GLY A 246 24.37 3.08 16.05
CA GLY A 246 23.83 4.41 15.76
C GLY A 246 23.93 4.85 14.30
N LEU A 247 24.17 3.94 13.37
CA LEU A 247 24.25 4.27 11.93
C LEU A 247 22.86 4.65 11.40
N GLU A 248 22.72 5.87 10.87
CA GLU A 248 21.49 6.39 10.27
C GLU A 248 21.50 6.32 8.73
N THR A 249 22.66 6.28 8.07
CA THR A 249 22.78 6.29 6.59
C THR A 249 23.87 5.36 6.05
N ILE A 250 23.55 4.66 4.95
CA ILE A 250 24.53 4.00 4.08
C ILE A 250 24.44 4.65 2.69
N GLY A 251 25.54 5.23 2.21
CA GLY A 251 25.61 5.99 0.97
C GLY A 251 25.60 5.15 -0.31
N GLY A 252 25.48 5.85 -1.45
CA GLY A 252 25.43 5.23 -2.77
C GLY A 252 26.73 4.51 -3.13
N GLY A 253 26.62 3.27 -3.62
CA GLY A 253 27.75 2.41 -3.96
C GLY A 253 28.69 2.06 -2.79
N ALA A 254 28.30 2.31 -1.53
CA ALA A 254 29.20 2.22 -0.36
C ALA A 254 29.94 0.88 -0.22
N PHE A 255 29.31 -0.24 -0.57
CA PHE A 255 29.87 -1.59 -0.57
C PHE A 255 29.81 -2.25 -1.96
N ALA A 256 29.61 -1.48 -3.03
CA ALA A 256 29.53 -2.03 -4.39
C ALA A 256 30.80 -2.81 -4.77
N GLY A 257 30.66 -4.02 -5.30
CA GLY A 257 31.78 -4.92 -5.63
C GLY A 257 32.37 -5.71 -4.45
N CYS A 258 31.80 -5.61 -3.23
CA CYS A 258 32.21 -6.42 -2.07
C CYS A 258 31.68 -7.86 -2.16
N SER A 259 32.09 -8.59 -3.19
CA SER A 259 31.53 -9.88 -3.63
C SER A 259 31.67 -11.07 -2.65
N LEU A 260 32.35 -10.89 -1.52
CA LEU A 260 32.41 -11.88 -0.43
C LEU A 260 31.50 -11.57 0.77
N ILE A 261 30.83 -10.42 0.82
CA ILE A 261 29.78 -10.14 1.83
C ILE A 261 28.55 -10.98 1.49
N LYS A 262 28.21 -11.94 2.35
CA LYS A 262 27.07 -12.86 2.19
C LYS A 262 25.96 -12.70 3.23
N ASP A 263 26.25 -11.98 4.30
CA ASP A 263 25.32 -11.57 5.35
C ASP A 263 25.84 -10.23 5.87
N ILE A 264 24.93 -9.31 6.20
CA ILE A 264 25.24 -8.09 6.94
C ILE A 264 24.06 -7.74 7.83
N THR A 265 24.33 -7.52 9.12
CA THR A 265 23.31 -7.06 10.07
C THR A 265 23.22 -5.54 10.00
N LEU A 266 22.09 -5.03 9.49
CA LEU A 266 21.76 -3.61 9.48
C LEU A 266 21.18 -3.20 10.86
N PRO A 267 21.59 -2.05 11.44
CA PRO A 267 21.11 -1.63 12.76
C PRO A 267 19.71 -0.98 12.70
N GLU A 268 18.92 -1.13 13.76
CA GLU A 268 17.55 -0.56 13.88
C GLU A 268 17.53 0.98 14.11
N SER A 269 18.67 1.65 13.89
CA SER A 269 18.82 3.10 13.72
C SER A 269 18.79 3.55 12.25
N LEU A 270 19.00 2.64 11.30
CA LEU A 270 19.23 2.95 9.88
C LEU A 270 17.97 3.54 9.24
N LEU A 271 18.10 4.70 8.59
CA LEU A 271 17.00 5.46 8.00
C LEU A 271 17.00 5.39 6.46
N SER A 272 18.18 5.40 5.83
CA SER A 272 18.33 5.44 4.37
C SER A 272 19.47 4.56 3.85
N ILE A 273 19.27 4.01 2.64
CA ILE A 273 20.24 3.15 1.95
C ILE A 273 20.34 3.63 0.49
N GLY A 274 21.51 4.11 0.08
CA GLY A 274 21.71 4.79 -1.20
C GLY A 274 21.74 3.88 -2.43
N GLN A 275 21.58 4.52 -3.59
CA GLN A 275 21.64 3.88 -4.91
C GLN A 275 22.87 2.96 -5.06
N TYR A 276 22.69 1.76 -5.60
CA TYR A 276 23.76 0.77 -5.81
C TYR A 276 24.55 0.32 -4.56
N ALA A 277 24.13 0.63 -3.33
CA ALA A 277 24.93 0.44 -2.11
C ALA A 277 25.58 -0.95 -1.95
N PHE A 278 24.90 -2.03 -2.36
CA PHE A 278 25.37 -3.43 -2.28
C PHE A 278 25.33 -4.17 -3.63
N VAL A 279 25.48 -3.47 -4.76
CA VAL A 279 25.67 -4.09 -6.10
C VAL A 279 26.90 -4.98 -6.10
N ASP A 280 26.87 -6.12 -6.81
CA ASP A 280 27.99 -7.07 -6.91
C ASP A 280 28.52 -7.56 -5.56
N THR A 281 27.65 -7.64 -4.55
CA THR A 281 27.89 -8.35 -3.30
C THR A 281 27.48 -9.82 -3.40
N GLY A 282 27.83 -10.62 -2.39
CA GLY A 282 27.45 -12.04 -2.31
C GLY A 282 26.12 -12.29 -1.57
N LEU A 283 25.30 -11.27 -1.35
CA LEU A 283 24.01 -11.36 -0.66
C LEU A 283 22.96 -12.07 -1.55
N ASP A 284 22.30 -13.09 -1.02
CA ASP A 284 21.05 -13.64 -1.58
C ASP A 284 19.80 -13.15 -0.83
N THR A 285 19.98 -12.73 0.43
CA THR A 285 18.92 -12.32 1.34
C THR A 285 19.38 -11.10 2.14
N ILE A 286 18.46 -10.17 2.44
CA ILE A 286 18.72 -9.08 3.40
C ILE A 286 17.51 -8.84 4.32
N ILE A 287 17.78 -8.60 5.61
CA ILE A 287 16.77 -8.15 6.58
C ILE A 287 16.87 -6.63 6.70
N ILE A 288 15.80 -5.95 6.33
CA ILE A 288 15.70 -4.49 6.39
C ILE A 288 15.07 -4.07 7.73
N PRO A 289 15.73 -3.19 8.52
CA PRO A 289 15.20 -2.66 9.77
C PRO A 289 13.86 -1.93 9.63
N ASP A 290 13.07 -1.88 10.71
CA ASP A 290 11.75 -1.23 10.70
C ASP A 290 11.83 0.32 10.68
N SER A 291 13.04 0.86 10.89
CA SER A 291 13.41 2.27 10.85
C SER A 291 13.68 2.82 9.43
N VAL A 292 13.95 1.94 8.45
CA VAL A 292 14.33 2.36 7.09
C VAL A 292 13.13 2.97 6.37
N GLN A 293 13.32 4.20 5.91
CA GLN A 293 12.33 5.02 5.20
C GLN A 293 12.58 5.01 3.68
N ASP A 294 13.84 4.88 3.26
CA ASP A 294 14.26 5.02 1.86
C ASP A 294 15.32 3.98 1.46
N ILE A 295 15.21 3.47 0.22
CA ILE A 295 16.12 2.51 -0.41
C ILE A 295 16.25 2.91 -1.88
N GLY A 296 17.38 3.51 -2.26
CA GLY A 296 17.63 4.01 -3.61
C GLY A 296 17.79 2.90 -4.65
N TYR A 297 17.66 3.27 -5.92
CA TYR A 297 17.62 2.34 -7.05
C TYR A 297 18.76 1.32 -7.04
N SER A 298 18.41 0.05 -7.25
CA SER A 298 19.33 -1.08 -7.35
C SER A 298 20.28 -1.24 -6.16
N ALA A 299 19.94 -0.74 -4.96
CA ALA A 299 20.77 -0.86 -3.75
C ALA A 299 21.05 -2.31 -3.34
N PHE A 300 20.12 -3.24 -3.58
CA PHE A 300 20.22 -4.67 -3.26
C PHE A 300 19.70 -5.55 -4.40
N GLY A 301 20.25 -6.76 -4.54
CA GLY A 301 19.77 -7.76 -5.50
C GLY A 301 20.19 -7.49 -6.95
N TYR A 302 21.30 -6.79 -7.17
CA TYR A 302 21.79 -6.39 -8.48
C TYR A 302 23.28 -6.73 -8.68
N ARG A 303 23.65 -7.03 -9.93
CA ARG A 303 25.02 -7.40 -10.34
C ARG A 303 25.38 -6.83 -11.72
N SER A 304 26.66 -6.63 -11.97
CA SER A 304 27.18 -6.27 -13.30
C SER A 304 27.00 -7.42 -14.30
N SER A 305 26.63 -7.07 -15.54
CA SER A 305 26.54 -7.99 -16.67
C SER A 305 27.83 -8.01 -17.50
N GLU A 306 28.03 -9.06 -18.30
CA GLU A 306 29.16 -9.18 -19.24
C GLU A 306 29.22 -8.07 -20.30
N TYR A 307 28.14 -7.29 -20.45
CA TYR A 307 28.00 -6.20 -21.43
C TYR A 307 28.07 -4.79 -20.82
N GLY A 308 28.30 -4.67 -19.50
CA GLY A 308 28.55 -3.38 -18.84
C GLY A 308 27.32 -2.64 -18.29
N GLY A 309 26.12 -3.23 -18.36
CA GLY A 309 24.94 -2.78 -17.60
C GLY A 309 24.77 -3.56 -16.28
N ILE A 310 23.95 -3.05 -15.35
CA ILE A 310 23.63 -3.72 -14.09
C ILE A 310 22.26 -4.44 -14.24
N ILE A 311 22.16 -5.69 -13.81
CA ILE A 311 20.96 -6.53 -13.95
C ILE A 311 20.47 -7.09 -12.59
N PRO A 312 19.15 -7.26 -12.40
CA PRO A 312 18.61 -7.83 -11.16
C PRO A 312 18.92 -9.33 -11.02
N MET A 313 18.80 -9.81 -9.79
CA MET A 313 18.97 -11.21 -9.39
C MET A 313 17.60 -11.88 -9.19
N ASN A 314 17.30 -12.88 -10.01
CA ASN A 314 16.02 -13.61 -10.00
C ASN A 314 15.62 -14.17 -8.62
N ASP A 315 16.61 -14.61 -7.84
CA ASP A 315 16.40 -15.39 -6.61
C ASP A 315 16.65 -14.57 -5.32
N PHE A 316 16.71 -13.24 -5.41
CA PHE A 316 17.02 -12.38 -4.25
C PHE A 316 15.80 -12.17 -3.35
N THR A 317 16.04 -12.17 -2.02
CA THR A 317 14.99 -12.13 -0.98
C THR A 317 15.13 -10.93 -0.05
N LEU A 318 14.06 -10.13 0.04
CA LEU A 318 13.91 -9.01 0.96
C LEU A 318 13.05 -9.42 2.15
N VAL A 319 13.59 -9.29 3.37
CA VAL A 319 12.89 -9.61 4.61
C VAL A 319 12.58 -8.32 5.35
N GLY A 320 11.30 -8.09 5.69
CA GLY A 320 10.91 -6.87 6.37
C GLY A 320 9.48 -6.86 6.91
N LYS A 321 8.80 -5.75 6.68
CA LYS A 321 7.44 -5.44 7.13
C LYS A 321 6.58 -5.02 5.94
N VAL A 322 5.35 -5.55 5.88
CA VAL A 322 4.36 -5.21 4.84
C VAL A 322 4.10 -3.70 4.87
N GLY A 323 4.20 -3.04 3.72
CA GLY A 323 4.07 -1.59 3.60
C GLY A 323 5.22 -0.75 4.20
N GLY A 324 6.35 -1.38 4.58
CA GLY A 324 7.61 -0.68 4.86
C GLY A 324 8.52 -0.61 3.62
N ALA A 325 9.66 0.09 3.72
CA ALA A 325 10.55 0.33 2.58
C ALA A 325 10.97 -0.95 1.83
N ALA A 326 11.23 -2.06 2.54
CA ALA A 326 11.54 -3.35 1.95
C ALA A 326 10.42 -3.96 1.08
N TYR A 327 9.16 -3.71 1.46
CA TYR A 327 7.99 -4.16 0.70
C TYR A 327 7.88 -3.32 -0.58
N THR A 328 7.96 -1.99 -0.46
CA THR A 328 7.96 -1.07 -1.62
C THR A 328 9.09 -1.43 -2.60
N TYR A 329 10.33 -1.51 -2.11
CA TYR A 329 11.51 -1.82 -2.92
C TYR A 329 11.40 -3.20 -3.62
N SER A 330 10.72 -4.20 -3.04
CA SER A 330 10.61 -5.53 -3.66
C SER A 330 9.89 -5.56 -5.02
N THR A 331 9.02 -4.58 -5.27
CA THR A 331 8.21 -4.43 -6.50
C THR A 331 8.36 -3.06 -7.16
N ASP A 332 9.38 -2.30 -6.75
CA ASP A 332 9.67 -0.95 -7.23
C ASP A 332 10.09 -0.93 -8.72
N SER A 333 9.76 0.14 -9.45
CA SER A 333 10.02 0.22 -10.89
C SER A 333 9.95 1.63 -11.46
N ASP A 334 10.83 1.90 -12.42
CA ASP A 334 11.00 3.16 -13.12
C ASP A 334 11.16 2.89 -14.62
N SER A 335 10.24 3.43 -15.42
CA SER A 335 10.17 3.22 -16.87
C SER A 335 11.30 3.88 -17.63
N ASP A 336 11.85 4.97 -17.10
CA ASP A 336 12.76 5.83 -17.84
C ASP A 336 14.20 5.28 -17.78
N TYR A 337 14.45 4.33 -16.88
CA TYR A 337 15.73 3.67 -16.64
C TYR A 337 15.74 2.13 -16.89
N ASP A 338 14.68 1.55 -17.47
CA ASP A 338 14.48 0.09 -17.62
C ASP A 338 14.67 -0.67 -16.28
N TYR A 339 14.21 -0.05 -15.19
CA TYR A 339 14.40 -0.53 -13.83
C TYR A 339 13.11 -1.15 -13.31
N LYS A 340 13.18 -2.43 -12.92
CA LYS A 340 12.04 -3.13 -12.29
C LYS A 340 12.49 -4.24 -11.36
N ASN A 341 12.15 -4.08 -10.09
CA ASN A 341 12.30 -5.10 -9.07
C ASN A 341 11.13 -6.09 -9.15
N ASN A 342 11.45 -7.37 -8.97
CA ASN A 342 10.50 -8.46 -8.82
C ASN A 342 11.11 -9.48 -7.86
N PHE A 343 11.53 -8.99 -6.69
CA PHE A 343 12.25 -9.76 -5.68
C PHE A 343 11.28 -10.50 -4.75
N THR A 344 11.74 -11.59 -4.14
CA THR A 344 10.92 -12.31 -3.17
C THR A 344 10.80 -11.49 -1.89
N PHE A 345 9.58 -11.08 -1.51
CA PHE A 345 9.34 -10.43 -0.22
C PHE A 345 8.83 -11.42 0.83
N LEU A 346 9.48 -11.43 2.01
CA LEU A 346 9.03 -12.16 3.18
C LEU A 346 8.83 -11.22 4.37
N THR A 347 7.79 -11.46 5.17
CA THR A 347 7.76 -10.90 6.52
C THR A 347 8.83 -11.56 7.39
N ARG A 348 9.30 -10.86 8.43
CA ARG A 348 10.18 -11.44 9.46
C ARG A 348 9.59 -12.73 10.10
N GLU A 349 8.26 -12.86 10.20
CA GLU A 349 7.61 -14.09 10.66
C GLU A 349 7.82 -15.25 9.65
N GLN A 350 7.52 -15.05 8.36
CA GLN A 350 7.73 -16.06 7.32
C GLN A 350 9.19 -16.49 7.23
N TYR A 351 10.13 -15.53 7.13
CA TYR A 351 11.56 -15.84 7.07
C TYR A 351 12.05 -16.61 8.30
N THR A 352 11.55 -16.29 9.50
CA THR A 352 11.87 -17.04 10.72
C THR A 352 11.32 -18.47 10.66
N GLN A 353 10.10 -18.68 10.14
CA GLN A 353 9.51 -20.01 9.98
C GLN A 353 10.23 -20.84 8.90
N GLU A 354 10.64 -20.24 7.79
CA GLU A 354 11.39 -20.90 6.71
C GLU A 354 12.82 -21.26 7.15
N LYS A 355 13.48 -20.36 7.88
CA LYS A 355 14.82 -20.59 8.47
C LYS A 355 14.78 -21.63 9.59
N GLU A 356 13.70 -21.67 10.37
CA GLU A 356 13.46 -22.76 11.32
C GLU A 356 13.23 -24.08 10.57
N PHE A 357 12.32 -24.12 9.60
CA PHE A 357 11.99 -25.33 8.83
C PHE A 357 13.20 -25.93 8.11
N SER A 358 13.99 -25.12 7.40
CA SER A 358 15.18 -25.57 6.68
C SER A 358 16.30 -26.12 7.58
N SER A 359 16.18 -25.95 8.90
CA SER A 359 17.05 -26.57 9.91
C SER A 359 16.52 -27.87 10.54
N LEU A 360 15.28 -28.28 10.22
CA LEU A 360 14.64 -29.46 10.82
C LEU A 360 15.06 -30.77 10.15
N GLU A 361 15.63 -31.69 10.94
CA GLU A 361 15.84 -33.08 10.51
C GLU A 361 14.50 -33.83 10.39
N SER A 362 14.26 -34.44 9.23
CA SER A 362 13.04 -35.21 8.95
C SER A 362 13.19 -36.69 9.27
N ASN A 363 12.14 -37.25 9.86
CA ASN A 363 11.95 -38.65 10.23
C ASN A 363 10.78 -39.23 9.43
N THR A 364 10.67 -40.56 9.37
CA THR A 364 9.60 -41.25 8.65
C THR A 364 9.01 -42.37 9.51
N SER A 365 7.69 -42.38 9.68
CA SER A 365 6.98 -43.44 10.42
C SER A 365 5.62 -43.71 9.78
N GLY A 366 5.43 -44.95 9.30
CA GLY A 366 4.30 -45.33 8.47
C GLY A 366 4.23 -44.52 7.16
N ASP A 367 3.05 -44.02 6.82
CA ASP A 367 2.79 -43.21 5.63
C ASP A 367 3.20 -41.73 5.80
N TYR A 368 3.89 -41.38 6.90
CA TYR A 368 4.15 -39.99 7.28
C TYR A 368 5.63 -39.65 7.40
N THR A 369 6.00 -38.44 6.95
CA THR A 369 7.23 -37.77 7.40
C THR A 369 6.91 -36.72 8.46
N TYR A 370 7.80 -36.57 9.44
CA TYR A 370 7.65 -35.59 10.51
C TYR A 370 9.00 -35.02 10.97
N ALA A 371 8.98 -33.84 11.58
CA ALA A 371 10.12 -33.26 12.30
C ALA A 371 9.79 -33.10 13.78
N LEU A 372 10.82 -32.99 14.63
CA LEU A 372 10.64 -32.73 16.06
C LEU A 372 10.98 -31.29 16.42
N LYS A 373 10.05 -30.63 17.11
CA LYS A 373 10.24 -29.30 17.72
C LYS A 373 9.82 -29.38 19.19
N ASN A 374 10.75 -29.11 20.11
CA ASN A 374 10.51 -29.19 21.56
C ASN A 374 9.90 -30.53 22.05
N ASN A 375 10.29 -31.65 21.41
CA ASN A 375 9.77 -33.01 21.61
C ASN A 375 8.35 -33.28 21.06
N ASP A 376 7.63 -32.28 20.55
CA ASP A 376 6.40 -32.50 19.78
C ASP A 376 6.71 -32.73 18.29
N ALA A 377 5.84 -33.44 17.60
CA ALA A 377 5.94 -33.76 16.17
C ALA A 377 5.19 -32.72 15.30
N ILE A 378 5.90 -32.24 14.28
CA ILE A 378 5.36 -31.45 13.16
C ILE A 378 5.21 -32.40 11.97
N LEU A 379 3.98 -32.61 11.50
CA LEU A 379 3.71 -33.52 10.38
C LEU A 379 4.07 -32.83 9.06
N LEU A 380 5.11 -33.31 8.38
CA LEU A 380 5.67 -32.67 7.18
C LEU A 380 4.98 -33.13 5.89
N SER A 381 4.64 -34.41 5.78
CA SER A 381 3.94 -34.97 4.61
C SER A 381 3.19 -36.24 4.94
N CYS A 382 2.11 -36.50 4.20
CA CYS A 382 1.34 -37.73 4.20
C CYS A 382 1.36 -38.35 2.80
N PHE A 383 1.83 -39.60 2.69
CA PHE A 383 1.92 -40.36 1.44
C PHE A 383 0.85 -41.45 1.33
N SER A 384 -0.13 -41.45 2.23
CA SER A 384 -1.14 -42.50 2.31
C SER A 384 -2.04 -42.54 1.07
N ALA A 385 -2.30 -43.74 0.57
CA ALA A 385 -3.18 -43.99 -0.57
C ALA A 385 -4.60 -44.43 -0.16
N ASP A 386 -4.90 -44.42 1.15
CA ASP A 386 -6.20 -44.85 1.68
C ASP A 386 -7.29 -43.80 1.48
N LYS A 387 -8.54 -44.28 1.31
CA LYS A 387 -9.72 -43.42 1.10
C LYS A 387 -10.15 -42.65 2.35
N THR A 388 -9.82 -43.14 3.54
CA THR A 388 -10.03 -42.44 4.81
C THR A 388 -8.69 -42.42 5.54
N VAL A 389 -8.04 -41.27 5.60
CA VAL A 389 -6.75 -41.12 6.29
C VAL A 389 -7.02 -40.69 7.73
N THR A 390 -6.67 -41.55 8.69
CA THR A 390 -6.70 -41.21 10.11
C THR A 390 -5.30 -40.82 10.57
N VAL A 391 -5.11 -39.55 10.90
CA VAL A 391 -3.84 -39.03 11.41
C VAL A 391 -3.69 -39.47 12.87
N PRO A 392 -2.59 -40.15 13.25
CA PRO A 392 -2.41 -40.63 14.62
C PRO A 392 -2.12 -39.47 15.58
N ALA A 393 -2.53 -39.60 16.84
CA ALA A 393 -2.26 -38.61 17.88
C ALA A 393 -0.75 -38.42 18.17
N GLU A 394 0.04 -39.47 17.94
CA GLU A 394 1.47 -39.54 18.20
C GLU A 394 2.17 -40.31 17.07
N LEU A 395 3.40 -39.91 16.70
CA LEU A 395 4.33 -40.71 15.89
C LEU A 395 5.56 -41.04 16.74
N ASP A 396 5.92 -42.32 16.82
CA ASP A 396 7.07 -42.85 17.57
C ASP A 396 7.15 -42.43 19.06
N GLY A 397 6.03 -41.99 19.65
CA GLY A 397 5.93 -41.46 21.03
C GLY A 397 5.98 -39.93 21.15
N HIS A 398 5.98 -39.22 20.02
CA HIS A 398 5.94 -37.77 19.93
C HIS A 398 4.56 -37.28 19.44
N LYS A 399 3.93 -36.40 20.22
CA LYS A 399 2.57 -35.88 19.96
C LYS A 399 2.55 -35.04 18.68
N ILE A 400 1.62 -35.31 17.74
CA ILE A 400 1.44 -34.44 16.58
C ILE A 400 0.71 -33.16 17.02
N VAL A 401 1.36 -32.01 16.85
CA VAL A 401 0.81 -30.69 17.24
C VAL A 401 0.63 -29.71 16.07
N THR A 402 1.34 -29.89 14.97
CA THR A 402 1.27 -28.99 13.80
C THR A 402 1.19 -29.80 12.52
N ILE A 403 0.27 -29.42 11.62
CA ILE A 403 0.28 -29.85 10.22
C ILE A 403 1.06 -28.81 9.40
N TYR A 404 2.15 -29.23 8.77
CA TYR A 404 3.06 -28.37 8.01
C TYR A 404 2.48 -27.94 6.65
N PRO A 405 2.96 -26.84 6.02
CA PRO A 405 2.57 -26.49 4.68
C PRO A 405 2.68 -27.62 3.67
N GLY A 406 1.63 -27.78 2.88
CA GLY A 406 1.50 -28.81 1.85
C GLY A 406 1.50 -30.26 2.33
N CYS A 407 1.36 -30.54 3.64
CA CYS A 407 1.45 -31.88 4.20
C CYS A 407 0.50 -32.92 3.54
N PHE A 408 -0.67 -32.48 3.09
CA PHE A 408 -1.66 -33.29 2.37
C PHE A 408 -1.92 -32.75 0.95
N THR A 409 -1.00 -31.98 0.35
CA THR A 409 -1.21 -31.47 -1.02
C THR A 409 -1.50 -32.60 -2.00
N SER A 410 -2.54 -32.45 -2.81
CA SER A 410 -3.03 -33.47 -3.75
C SER A 410 -3.42 -34.83 -3.11
N CYS A 411 -3.68 -34.89 -1.80
CA CYS A 411 -4.02 -36.15 -1.13
C CYS A 411 -5.33 -36.75 -1.69
N GLY A 412 -5.26 -38.01 -2.14
CA GLY A 412 -6.37 -38.73 -2.78
C GLY A 412 -7.44 -39.29 -1.84
N ALA A 413 -7.44 -38.89 -0.57
CA ALA A 413 -8.41 -39.33 0.43
C ALA A 413 -9.79 -38.69 0.18
N GLU A 414 -10.86 -39.44 0.44
CA GLU A 414 -12.25 -38.92 0.46
C GLU A 414 -12.59 -38.26 1.80
N GLU A 415 -11.87 -38.64 2.86
CA GLU A 415 -12.05 -38.22 4.24
C GLU A 415 -10.69 -38.17 4.94
N ILE A 416 -10.41 -37.11 5.70
CA ILE A 416 -9.22 -37.00 6.56
C ILE A 416 -9.68 -36.71 7.99
N ILE A 417 -9.20 -37.51 8.95
CA ILE A 417 -9.56 -37.42 10.36
C ILE A 417 -8.33 -36.94 11.14
N LEU A 418 -8.44 -35.76 11.75
CA LEU A 418 -7.41 -35.14 12.57
C LEU A 418 -7.64 -35.41 14.06
N PRO A 419 -6.57 -35.70 14.85
CA PRO A 419 -6.68 -35.91 16.29
C PRO A 419 -6.71 -34.58 17.06
N ASP A 420 -7.33 -34.58 18.25
CA ASP A 420 -7.39 -33.45 19.20
C ASP A 420 -6.00 -33.04 19.77
N THR A 421 -4.92 -33.61 19.27
CA THR A 421 -3.55 -33.22 19.60
C THR A 421 -3.05 -32.03 18.77
N VAL A 422 -3.59 -31.85 17.55
CA VAL A 422 -3.18 -30.80 16.60
C VAL A 422 -3.67 -29.42 17.08
N ALA A 423 -2.77 -28.46 17.16
CA ALA A 423 -3.01 -27.08 17.59
C ALA A 423 -2.89 -26.04 16.45
N GLU A 424 -2.11 -26.33 15.41
CA GLU A 424 -1.91 -25.45 14.24
C GLU A 424 -2.04 -26.25 12.93
N ILE A 425 -2.76 -25.68 11.96
CA ILE A 425 -2.73 -26.10 10.55
C ILE A 425 -2.10 -24.95 9.77
N ARG A 426 -1.07 -25.23 8.99
CA ARG A 426 -0.32 -24.20 8.25
C ARG A 426 -0.79 -24.04 6.80
N GLU A 427 -0.10 -23.16 6.10
CA GLU A 427 -0.41 -22.65 4.77
C GLU A 427 -0.50 -23.78 3.73
N SER A 428 -1.52 -23.80 2.88
CA SER A 428 -1.70 -24.82 1.83
C SER A 428 -1.70 -26.28 2.32
N ALA A 429 -1.92 -26.54 3.62
CA ALA A 429 -1.76 -27.87 4.23
C ALA A 429 -2.56 -29.00 3.56
N PHE A 430 -3.71 -28.70 2.94
CA PHE A 430 -4.56 -29.64 2.20
C PHE A 430 -4.84 -29.16 0.75
N LEU A 431 -3.97 -28.33 0.18
CA LEU A 431 -4.10 -27.77 -1.16
C LEU A 431 -4.39 -28.84 -2.22
N GLN A 432 -5.35 -28.59 -3.12
CA GLN A 432 -5.68 -29.45 -4.26
C GLN A 432 -6.10 -30.90 -3.92
N CYS A 433 -6.57 -31.22 -2.71
CA CYS A 433 -7.11 -32.57 -2.42
C CYS A 433 -8.33 -32.88 -3.33
N PRO A 434 -8.23 -33.79 -4.33
CA PRO A 434 -9.21 -33.85 -5.42
C PRO A 434 -10.38 -34.79 -5.14
N GLU A 435 -10.29 -35.58 -4.06
CA GLU A 435 -11.35 -36.51 -3.61
C GLU A 435 -11.98 -36.13 -2.27
N LEU A 436 -11.37 -35.22 -1.50
CA LEU A 436 -11.77 -34.86 -0.14
C LEU A 436 -13.18 -34.24 -0.15
N LYS A 437 -14.13 -34.86 0.56
CA LYS A 437 -15.55 -34.45 0.56
C LYS A 437 -15.94 -33.63 1.78
N ASN A 438 -15.41 -33.97 2.94
CA ASN A 438 -15.70 -33.26 4.19
C ASN A 438 -14.47 -33.31 5.09
N ILE A 439 -14.26 -32.28 5.90
CA ILE A 439 -13.26 -32.32 6.98
C ILE A 439 -13.77 -31.61 8.23
N VAL A 440 -13.44 -32.20 9.38
CA VAL A 440 -13.74 -31.64 10.71
C VAL A 440 -12.42 -31.28 11.37
N ILE A 441 -12.26 -30.01 11.71
CA ILE A 441 -11.06 -29.46 12.34
C ILE A 441 -11.32 -29.36 13.85
N PRO A 442 -10.55 -30.06 14.71
CA PRO A 442 -10.89 -30.26 16.12
C PRO A 442 -10.77 -28.99 16.98
N GLU A 443 -11.34 -29.01 18.19
CA GLU A 443 -11.39 -27.88 19.13
C GLU A 443 -10.00 -27.37 19.56
N SER A 444 -8.98 -28.24 19.42
CA SER A 444 -7.58 -27.96 19.71
C SER A 444 -6.91 -27.02 18.70
N VAL A 445 -7.33 -27.03 17.43
CA VAL A 445 -6.72 -26.21 16.37
C VAL A 445 -7.14 -24.75 16.52
N LYS A 446 -6.17 -23.86 16.78
CA LYS A 446 -6.43 -22.43 17.01
C LYS A 446 -6.09 -21.53 15.82
N LYS A 447 -5.12 -21.93 15.00
CA LYS A 447 -4.67 -21.18 13.82
C LYS A 447 -4.73 -22.08 12.58
N ILE A 448 -5.26 -21.51 11.49
CA ILE A 448 -5.32 -22.11 10.16
C ILE A 448 -4.67 -21.15 9.17
N GLY A 449 -3.64 -21.60 8.47
CA GLY A 449 -2.85 -20.80 7.53
C GLY A 449 -3.55 -20.47 6.21
N THR A 450 -2.93 -19.60 5.42
CA THR A 450 -3.40 -19.18 4.08
C THR A 450 -3.53 -20.36 3.12
N ALA A 451 -4.56 -20.35 2.26
CA ALA A 451 -4.87 -21.35 1.23
C ALA A 451 -5.00 -22.81 1.74
N ALA A 452 -5.20 -23.02 3.05
CA ALA A 452 -5.11 -24.35 3.68
C ALA A 452 -5.99 -25.44 3.07
N PHE A 453 -7.13 -25.09 2.45
CA PHE A 453 -8.03 -26.02 1.74
C PHE A 453 -8.29 -25.61 0.28
N ALA A 454 -7.49 -24.70 -0.30
CA ALA A 454 -7.72 -24.20 -1.65
C ALA A 454 -7.72 -25.33 -2.70
N GLU A 455 -8.49 -25.14 -3.77
CA GLU A 455 -8.66 -26.06 -4.90
C GLU A 455 -9.16 -27.48 -4.53
N CYS A 456 -9.70 -27.69 -3.32
CA CYS A 456 -10.36 -28.95 -2.94
C CYS A 456 -11.70 -29.10 -3.66
N SER A 457 -11.65 -29.43 -4.95
CA SER A 457 -12.77 -29.35 -5.91
C SER A 457 -14.00 -30.22 -5.58
N LYS A 458 -13.89 -31.19 -4.65
CA LYS A 458 -15.01 -32.03 -4.17
C LYS A 458 -15.42 -31.78 -2.71
N LEU A 459 -14.79 -30.82 -2.03
CA LEU A 459 -15.07 -30.51 -0.64
C LEU A 459 -16.46 -29.88 -0.53
N GLU A 460 -17.43 -30.62 0.01
CA GLU A 460 -18.83 -30.21 0.15
C GLU A 460 -19.10 -29.47 1.46
N SER A 461 -18.43 -29.84 2.56
CA SER A 461 -18.57 -29.13 3.84
C SER A 461 -17.34 -29.17 4.76
N VAL A 462 -17.22 -28.13 5.60
CA VAL A 462 -16.12 -27.97 6.58
C VAL A 462 -16.67 -27.52 7.94
N GLU A 463 -16.13 -28.08 9.02
CA GLU A 463 -16.44 -27.71 10.40
C GLU A 463 -15.18 -27.29 11.18
N PHE A 464 -15.07 -26.01 11.55
CA PHE A 464 -14.00 -25.48 12.40
C PHE A 464 -14.43 -25.41 13.87
N LYS A 465 -14.06 -26.39 14.70
CA LYS A 465 -14.54 -26.47 16.09
C LYS A 465 -13.80 -25.58 17.09
N GLY A 466 -12.58 -25.15 16.78
CA GLY A 466 -11.73 -24.42 17.73
C GLY A 466 -10.98 -23.21 17.19
N ALA A 467 -11.09 -22.92 15.88
CA ALA A 467 -10.26 -21.91 15.23
C ALA A 467 -10.54 -20.49 15.74
N GLU A 468 -9.48 -19.77 16.07
CA GLU A 468 -9.50 -18.38 16.52
C GLU A 468 -8.98 -17.44 15.43
N THR A 469 -8.03 -17.89 14.60
CA THR A 469 -7.53 -17.20 13.39
C THR A 469 -7.56 -18.12 12.17
N ILE A 470 -8.08 -17.60 11.04
CA ILE A 470 -8.08 -18.21 9.71
C ILE A 470 -7.33 -17.28 8.73
N GLY A 471 -6.50 -17.82 7.84
CA GLY A 471 -5.68 -17.09 6.86
C GLY A 471 -6.43 -16.64 5.58
N GLN A 472 -5.65 -16.24 4.56
CA GLN A 472 -6.14 -15.76 3.25
C GLN A 472 -6.50 -16.91 2.31
N ALA A 473 -7.35 -16.68 1.30
CA ALA A 473 -7.71 -17.60 0.23
C ALA A 473 -8.10 -19.03 0.66
N VAL A 474 -8.57 -19.24 1.91
CA VAL A 474 -8.56 -20.58 2.54
C VAL A 474 -9.42 -21.61 1.81
N PHE A 475 -10.49 -21.18 1.14
CA PHE A 475 -11.36 -22.01 0.31
C PHE A 475 -11.34 -21.63 -1.18
N ASN A 476 -10.35 -20.87 -1.65
CA ASN A 476 -10.30 -20.44 -3.06
C ASN A 476 -10.48 -21.63 -4.01
N ASN A 477 -11.40 -21.52 -4.97
CA ASN A 477 -11.71 -22.55 -5.97
C ASN A 477 -12.24 -23.89 -5.40
N CYS A 478 -12.77 -23.91 -4.17
CA CYS A 478 -13.56 -25.04 -3.64
C CYS A 478 -14.96 -25.07 -4.26
N THR A 479 -15.04 -25.35 -5.56
CA THR A 479 -16.26 -25.20 -6.37
C THR A 479 -17.45 -26.05 -5.90
N ALA A 480 -17.24 -27.15 -5.18
CA ALA A 480 -18.29 -27.99 -4.61
C ALA A 480 -18.76 -27.59 -3.18
N LEU A 481 -18.11 -26.61 -2.55
CA LEU A 481 -18.34 -26.25 -1.15
C LEU A 481 -19.71 -25.61 -0.95
N LYS A 482 -20.59 -26.31 -0.21
CA LYS A 482 -21.97 -25.88 0.08
C LYS A 482 -22.10 -25.24 1.46
N LYS A 483 -21.31 -25.72 2.42
CA LYS A 483 -21.47 -25.37 3.84
C LYS A 483 -20.14 -25.18 4.56
N VAL A 484 -20.00 -24.07 5.27
CA VAL A 484 -18.96 -23.89 6.29
C VAL A 484 -19.61 -23.63 7.64
N THR A 485 -19.12 -24.33 8.67
CA THR A 485 -19.51 -24.12 10.07
C THR A 485 -18.27 -23.77 10.87
N ALA A 486 -18.33 -22.71 11.69
CA ALA A 486 -17.24 -22.32 12.58
C ALA A 486 -17.73 -22.04 14.00
N ALA A 487 -16.88 -22.34 14.97
CA ALA A 487 -17.12 -22.05 16.37
C ALA A 487 -17.13 -20.53 16.64
N GLY A 488 -17.99 -20.11 17.57
CA GLY A 488 -18.14 -18.71 17.97
C GLY A 488 -16.92 -18.05 18.61
N CYS A 489 -15.78 -18.75 18.74
CA CYS A 489 -14.49 -18.23 19.20
C CYS A 489 -13.64 -17.57 18.08
N LEU A 490 -14.10 -17.60 16.82
CA LEU A 490 -13.37 -17.03 15.69
C LEU A 490 -13.19 -15.51 15.85
N LYS A 491 -11.94 -15.06 16.06
CA LYS A 491 -11.56 -13.66 16.30
C LYS A 491 -11.08 -12.99 15.02
N GLU A 492 -10.43 -13.73 14.14
CA GLU A 492 -9.79 -13.18 12.97
C GLU A 492 -9.99 -14.10 11.76
N TRP A 493 -10.38 -13.51 10.63
CA TRP A 493 -10.35 -14.15 9.32
C TRP A 493 -9.60 -13.16 8.43
N LYS A 494 -8.31 -13.43 8.19
CA LYS A 494 -7.41 -12.61 7.38
C LYS A 494 -7.67 -12.90 5.91
N ASP A 495 -8.81 -12.50 5.37
CA ASP A 495 -9.16 -12.87 3.99
C ASP A 495 -10.07 -11.82 3.38
N ASP A 496 -9.62 -11.21 2.29
CA ASP A 496 -10.40 -10.25 1.51
C ASP A 496 -11.36 -10.99 0.55
N GLU A 497 -11.07 -12.27 0.22
CA GLU A 497 -11.90 -13.10 -0.65
C GLU A 497 -12.15 -14.54 -0.09
N PRO A 498 -12.70 -14.69 1.13
CA PRO A 498 -12.76 -15.98 1.86
C PRO A 498 -13.49 -17.12 1.15
N PHE A 499 -14.27 -16.81 0.11
CA PHE A 499 -15.06 -17.76 -0.66
C PHE A 499 -14.90 -17.54 -2.18
N ALA A 500 -13.74 -17.04 -2.62
CA ALA A 500 -13.39 -16.94 -4.03
C ALA A 500 -13.69 -18.25 -4.78
N LEU A 501 -14.47 -18.15 -5.86
CA LEU A 501 -14.88 -19.27 -6.71
C LEU A 501 -15.63 -20.43 -6.00
N CYS A 502 -16.09 -20.27 -4.75
CA CYS A 502 -16.96 -21.22 -4.03
C CYS A 502 -18.41 -21.20 -4.56
N THR A 503 -18.57 -21.49 -5.85
CA THR A 503 -19.82 -21.26 -6.60
C THR A 503 -21.01 -22.11 -6.15
N ALA A 504 -20.80 -23.15 -5.34
CA ALA A 504 -21.86 -23.98 -4.74
C ALA A 504 -22.30 -23.52 -3.33
N LEU A 505 -21.72 -22.47 -2.73
CA LEU A 505 -21.92 -22.14 -1.31
C LEU A 505 -23.37 -21.70 -1.01
N GLU A 506 -24.04 -22.40 -0.10
CA GLU A 506 -25.45 -22.20 0.27
C GLU A 506 -25.61 -21.53 1.64
N GLU A 507 -24.77 -21.90 2.61
CA GLU A 507 -24.77 -21.35 3.98
C GLU A 507 -23.40 -21.30 4.67
N ILE A 508 -23.19 -20.24 5.44
CA ILE A 508 -22.11 -20.10 6.43
C ILE A 508 -22.76 -20.00 7.82
N ILE A 509 -22.28 -20.81 8.77
CA ILE A 509 -22.79 -20.85 10.15
C ILE A 509 -21.65 -20.51 11.12
N ILE A 510 -21.84 -19.45 11.90
CA ILE A 510 -20.99 -19.13 13.07
C ILE A 510 -21.83 -19.39 14.32
N THR A 511 -21.35 -20.21 15.26
CA THR A 511 -22.06 -20.47 16.52
C THR A 511 -21.92 -19.33 17.52
N ASP A 512 -22.72 -19.33 18.59
CA ASP A 512 -22.60 -18.34 19.65
C ASP A 512 -21.26 -18.46 20.42
N GLY A 513 -20.64 -17.32 20.72
CA GLY A 513 -19.34 -17.24 21.38
C GLY A 513 -18.80 -15.81 21.47
N ASP A 514 -17.54 -15.65 21.86
CA ASP A 514 -16.85 -14.37 22.15
C ASP A 514 -16.14 -13.72 20.94
N GLY A 515 -16.05 -14.43 19.81
CA GLY A 515 -15.37 -13.99 18.59
C GLY A 515 -16.08 -12.88 17.80
N ASN A 516 -15.39 -12.36 16.78
CA ASN A 516 -15.73 -11.12 16.06
C ASN A 516 -16.72 -11.27 14.90
N PHE A 517 -17.20 -12.49 14.63
CA PHE A 517 -18.13 -12.80 13.54
C PHE A 517 -19.47 -13.34 14.06
N CYS A 518 -20.51 -13.24 13.24
CA CYS A 518 -21.76 -13.97 13.43
C CYS A 518 -22.39 -14.35 12.08
N SER A 519 -23.33 -15.30 12.10
CA SER A 519 -24.15 -15.63 10.94
C SER A 519 -25.63 -15.42 11.20
N GLU A 520 -26.38 -14.98 10.18
CA GLU A 520 -27.84 -14.98 10.22
C GLU A 520 -28.41 -15.54 8.91
N ASN A 521 -29.33 -16.51 9.01
CA ASN A 521 -29.93 -17.20 7.85
C ASN A 521 -28.89 -17.77 6.86
N GLY A 522 -27.68 -18.14 7.33
CA GLY A 522 -26.57 -18.64 6.51
C GLY A 522 -25.72 -17.58 5.81
N ILE A 523 -25.89 -16.29 6.12
CA ILE A 523 -25.08 -15.16 5.62
C ILE A 523 -24.10 -14.73 6.73
N LEU A 524 -22.85 -14.40 6.36
CA LEU A 524 -21.77 -14.02 7.28
C LEU A 524 -21.71 -12.49 7.49
N TYR A 525 -21.58 -12.08 8.75
CA TYR A 525 -21.52 -10.68 9.18
C TYR A 525 -20.43 -10.48 10.27
N SER A 526 -20.07 -9.22 10.50
CA SER A 526 -19.42 -8.79 11.75
C SER A 526 -20.30 -9.09 12.97
N LYS A 527 -19.72 -9.17 14.18
CA LYS A 527 -20.44 -9.53 15.41
C LYS A 527 -21.64 -8.64 15.74
N ASP A 528 -21.52 -7.35 15.43
CA ASP A 528 -22.51 -6.30 15.61
C ASP A 528 -23.46 -6.14 14.41
N LYS A 529 -23.22 -6.87 13.31
CA LYS A 529 -23.94 -6.78 12.02
C LYS A 529 -23.89 -5.39 11.39
N SER A 530 -22.78 -4.66 11.55
CA SER A 530 -22.48 -3.43 10.81
C SER A 530 -21.85 -3.70 9.43
N SER A 531 -21.08 -4.77 9.24
CA SER A 531 -20.57 -5.18 7.92
C SER A 531 -21.16 -6.53 7.49
N LEU A 532 -21.63 -6.63 6.25
CA LEU A 532 -21.96 -7.90 5.59
C LEU A 532 -20.69 -8.38 4.87
N ILE A 533 -20.20 -9.56 5.27
CA ILE A 533 -18.88 -10.06 4.89
C ILE A 533 -18.99 -11.10 3.76
N CYS A 534 -19.97 -12.01 3.81
CA CYS A 534 -20.23 -12.91 2.69
C CYS A 534 -21.70 -13.34 2.60
N TYR A 535 -22.28 -13.15 1.42
CA TYR A 535 -23.54 -13.71 0.97
C TYR A 535 -23.25 -14.92 0.04
N PRO A 536 -23.55 -16.16 0.46
CA PRO A 536 -23.14 -17.36 -0.27
C PRO A 536 -23.59 -17.39 -1.75
N ALA A 537 -22.68 -17.76 -2.65
CA ALA A 537 -22.84 -17.65 -4.11
C ALA A 537 -24.05 -18.43 -4.68
N ASN A 538 -24.37 -19.59 -4.09
CA ASN A 538 -25.50 -20.44 -4.45
C ASN A 538 -26.72 -20.27 -3.53
N LYS A 539 -26.73 -19.26 -2.64
CA LYS A 539 -27.84 -19.05 -1.71
C LYS A 539 -29.19 -18.97 -2.43
N SER A 540 -30.19 -19.68 -1.91
CA SER A 540 -31.54 -19.70 -2.46
C SER A 540 -32.25 -18.35 -2.25
N GLY A 541 -32.52 -17.63 -3.35
CA GLY A 541 -33.30 -16.39 -3.36
C GLY A 541 -32.88 -15.48 -4.50
N GLU A 542 -33.85 -14.97 -5.28
CA GLU A 542 -33.56 -14.05 -6.40
C GLU A 542 -33.47 -12.59 -5.97
N SER A 543 -33.85 -12.26 -4.74
CA SER A 543 -33.79 -10.91 -4.18
C SER A 543 -33.39 -10.89 -2.71
N PHE A 544 -32.66 -9.86 -2.31
CA PHE A 544 -32.20 -9.67 -0.94
C PHE A 544 -32.40 -8.22 -0.48
N LYS A 545 -32.98 -8.05 0.71
CA LYS A 545 -32.95 -6.77 1.42
C LYS A 545 -31.89 -6.87 2.51
N VAL A 546 -30.85 -6.04 2.42
CA VAL A 546 -29.81 -5.94 3.43
C VAL A 546 -30.43 -5.43 4.75
N PRO A 547 -30.10 -6.03 5.91
CA PRO A 547 -30.60 -5.59 7.20
C PRO A 547 -30.26 -4.12 7.50
N ASP A 548 -31.17 -3.41 8.17
CA ASP A 548 -31.02 -1.97 8.43
C ASP A 548 -29.90 -1.61 9.44
N SER A 549 -29.24 -2.60 10.04
CA SER A 549 -28.01 -2.45 10.84
C SER A 549 -26.75 -2.29 9.97
N VAL A 550 -26.75 -2.84 8.75
CA VAL A 550 -25.55 -2.94 7.91
C VAL A 550 -25.23 -1.58 7.30
N LYS A 551 -23.97 -1.18 7.49
CA LYS A 551 -23.30 0.02 7.02
C LYS A 551 -22.37 -0.24 5.85
N GLU A 552 -21.87 -1.45 5.73
CA GLU A 552 -20.80 -1.77 4.81
C GLU A 552 -21.08 -3.11 4.13
N ILE A 553 -20.95 -3.13 2.81
CA ILE A 553 -20.81 -4.38 2.05
C ILE A 553 -19.31 -4.59 1.87
N GLY A 554 -18.79 -5.67 2.46
CA GLY A 554 -17.37 -6.00 2.48
C GLY A 554 -16.80 -6.34 1.10
N ILE A 555 -15.47 -6.49 1.06
CA ILE A 555 -14.75 -6.90 -0.15
C ILE A 555 -15.29 -8.27 -0.61
N SER A 556 -15.53 -8.40 -1.91
CA SER A 556 -16.02 -9.64 -2.55
C SER A 556 -17.26 -10.30 -1.92
N ALA A 557 -18.07 -9.55 -1.16
CA ALA A 557 -19.14 -10.11 -0.33
C ALA A 557 -20.27 -10.83 -1.09
N PHE A 558 -20.49 -10.50 -2.38
CA PHE A 558 -21.39 -11.22 -3.29
C PHE A 558 -20.64 -11.73 -4.54
N LEU A 559 -19.31 -11.85 -4.50
CA LEU A 559 -18.46 -12.20 -5.65
C LEU A 559 -19.00 -13.41 -6.43
N ASN A 560 -19.12 -13.22 -7.75
CA ASN A 560 -19.61 -14.21 -8.72
C ASN A 560 -21.02 -14.77 -8.44
N ASN A 561 -21.86 -14.12 -7.62
CA ASN A 561 -23.21 -14.62 -7.31
C ASN A 561 -24.13 -14.56 -8.54
N LYS A 562 -24.46 -15.74 -9.07
CA LYS A 562 -25.28 -15.90 -10.29
C LYS A 562 -26.76 -16.15 -9.99
N ASN A 563 -27.17 -16.21 -8.72
CA ASN A 563 -28.56 -16.39 -8.31
C ASN A 563 -29.28 -15.07 -8.02
N ILE A 564 -28.58 -14.07 -7.47
CA ILE A 564 -29.16 -12.79 -7.08
C ILE A 564 -29.54 -11.94 -8.30
N LYS A 565 -30.76 -11.38 -8.31
CA LYS A 565 -31.28 -10.51 -9.37
C LYS A 565 -31.59 -9.10 -8.89
N SER A 566 -31.90 -8.92 -7.60
CA SER A 566 -32.03 -7.59 -7.00
C SER A 566 -31.58 -7.47 -5.55
N VAL A 567 -31.00 -6.31 -5.21
CA VAL A 567 -30.52 -5.99 -3.85
C VAL A 567 -31.02 -4.62 -3.41
N GLU A 568 -31.60 -4.55 -2.21
CA GLU A 568 -32.02 -3.30 -1.55
C GLU A 568 -31.17 -3.06 -0.29
N MET A 569 -30.44 -1.94 -0.26
CA MET A 569 -29.46 -1.61 0.80
C MET A 569 -29.68 -0.21 1.39
N ASN A 570 -30.87 0.04 1.95
CA ASN A 570 -31.35 1.36 2.39
C ASN A 570 -30.46 2.11 3.41
N ASN A 571 -29.59 1.42 4.17
CA ASN A 571 -28.81 2.00 5.26
C ASN A 571 -27.29 1.83 5.13
N VAL A 572 -26.82 1.27 4.00
CA VAL A 572 -25.41 1.10 3.69
C VAL A 572 -24.77 2.45 3.34
N GLU A 573 -23.61 2.69 3.94
CA GLU A 573 -22.79 3.90 3.84
C GLU A 573 -21.53 3.64 2.98
N LYS A 574 -21.04 2.39 2.87
CA LYS A 574 -19.96 2.01 1.93
C LYS A 574 -20.20 0.69 1.19
N ILE A 575 -19.67 0.57 -0.03
CA ILE A 575 -19.53 -0.68 -0.78
C ILE A 575 -18.06 -0.81 -1.17
N LEU A 576 -17.40 -1.89 -0.73
CA LEU A 576 -15.95 -2.08 -0.93
C LEU A 576 -15.62 -2.80 -2.26
N THR A 577 -14.33 -3.05 -2.48
CA THR A 577 -13.76 -3.60 -3.71
C THR A 577 -14.40 -4.94 -4.09
N TYR A 578 -14.64 -5.16 -5.39
CA TYR A 578 -15.20 -6.42 -5.94
C TYR A 578 -16.56 -6.88 -5.32
N ALA A 579 -17.22 -6.07 -4.48
CA ALA A 579 -18.32 -6.49 -3.61
C ALA A 579 -19.48 -7.20 -4.30
N PHE A 580 -19.75 -6.89 -5.58
CA PHE A 580 -20.71 -7.57 -6.45
C PHE A 580 -20.09 -7.96 -7.80
N GLU A 581 -18.76 -8.11 -7.91
CA GLU A 581 -18.13 -8.49 -9.18
C GLU A 581 -18.77 -9.80 -9.71
N GLY A 582 -19.02 -9.85 -11.03
CA GLY A 582 -19.43 -11.08 -11.69
C GLY A 582 -20.84 -11.54 -11.33
N CYS A 583 -21.63 -10.69 -10.66
CA CYS A 583 -23.06 -10.88 -10.43
C CYS A 583 -23.85 -10.70 -11.74
N THR A 584 -23.62 -11.55 -12.74
CA THR A 584 -24.12 -11.37 -14.13
C THR A 584 -25.64 -11.32 -14.25
N ASN A 585 -26.38 -11.82 -13.25
CA ASN A 585 -27.85 -11.79 -13.19
C ASN A 585 -28.43 -10.64 -12.36
N LEU A 586 -27.59 -9.88 -11.64
CA LEU A 586 -28.00 -8.71 -10.88
C LEU A 586 -28.49 -7.63 -11.86
N SER A 587 -29.75 -7.22 -11.71
CA SER A 587 -30.45 -6.35 -12.68
C SER A 587 -31.08 -5.11 -12.05
N SER A 588 -31.21 -5.09 -10.72
CA SER A 588 -31.76 -3.95 -9.97
C SER A 588 -31.05 -3.81 -8.61
N VAL A 589 -30.36 -2.69 -8.43
CA VAL A 589 -29.72 -2.32 -7.16
C VAL A 589 -30.34 -1.03 -6.66
N LYS A 590 -30.77 -1.01 -5.40
CA LYS A 590 -31.27 0.19 -4.72
C LYS A 590 -30.36 0.51 -3.53
N VAL A 591 -29.54 1.54 -3.68
CA VAL A 591 -28.57 2.01 -2.68
C VAL A 591 -29.20 2.98 -1.65
N SER A 592 -28.45 3.32 -0.60
CA SER A 592 -28.84 4.36 0.35
C SER A 592 -28.58 5.77 -0.18
N GLU A 593 -29.34 6.74 0.31
CA GLU A 593 -29.02 8.17 0.21
C GLU A 593 -27.80 8.56 1.07
N LYS A 594 -27.35 7.67 1.98
CA LYS A 594 -26.19 7.84 2.87
C LYS A 594 -24.87 7.28 2.32
N LEU A 595 -24.89 6.72 1.11
CA LEU A 595 -23.72 6.06 0.53
C LEU A 595 -22.61 7.08 0.21
N THR A 596 -21.47 6.99 0.88
CA THR A 596 -20.30 7.88 0.71
C THR A 596 -19.18 7.26 -0.13
N MET A 597 -19.18 5.94 -0.32
CA MET A 597 -18.12 5.21 -1.02
C MET A 597 -18.66 4.05 -1.87
N ILE A 598 -18.18 3.95 -3.10
CA ILE A 598 -18.18 2.72 -3.91
C ILE A 598 -16.75 2.52 -4.40
N ASP A 599 -16.08 1.48 -3.93
CA ASP A 599 -14.67 1.24 -4.25
C ASP A 599 -14.47 0.61 -5.65
N ALA A 600 -13.21 0.34 -6.03
CA ALA A 600 -12.86 -0.20 -7.33
C ALA A 600 -13.58 -1.53 -7.63
N ASP A 601 -14.01 -1.69 -8.90
CA ASP A 601 -14.65 -2.90 -9.43
C ASP A 601 -15.88 -3.44 -8.67
N ALA A 602 -16.46 -2.66 -7.74
CA ALA A 602 -17.53 -3.09 -6.85
C ALA A 602 -18.77 -3.68 -7.55
N PHE A 603 -19.05 -3.29 -8.80
CA PHE A 603 -20.07 -3.87 -9.69
C PHE A 603 -19.50 -4.20 -11.08
N TYR A 604 -18.21 -4.54 -11.18
CA TYR A 604 -17.59 -4.99 -12.42
C TYR A 604 -18.22 -6.30 -12.91
N ASN A 605 -18.27 -6.52 -14.22
CA ASN A 605 -18.93 -7.69 -14.85
C ASN A 605 -20.44 -7.87 -14.50
N CYS A 606 -21.12 -6.90 -13.87
CA CYS A 606 -22.57 -6.91 -13.61
C CYS A 606 -23.39 -6.66 -14.90
N THR A 607 -23.26 -7.53 -15.90
CA THR A 607 -23.74 -7.30 -17.27
C THR A 607 -25.26 -7.13 -17.43
N SER A 608 -26.08 -7.68 -16.52
CA SER A 608 -27.53 -7.46 -16.47
C SER A 608 -27.96 -6.16 -15.79
N LEU A 609 -27.08 -5.50 -15.04
CA LEU A 609 -27.39 -4.22 -14.39
C LEU A 609 -27.36 -3.14 -15.47
N LYS A 610 -28.53 -2.63 -15.87
CA LYS A 610 -28.63 -1.60 -16.93
C LYS A 610 -28.80 -0.17 -16.40
N SER A 611 -28.99 0.00 -15.10
CA SER A 611 -28.92 1.33 -14.49
C SER A 611 -28.70 1.31 -12.99
N LEU A 612 -28.03 2.34 -12.49
CA LEU A 612 -27.85 2.61 -11.07
C LEU A 612 -28.32 4.04 -10.76
N ARG A 613 -28.88 4.27 -9.58
CA ARG A 613 -29.20 5.61 -9.04
C ARG A 613 -28.24 5.92 -7.90
N LEU A 614 -27.59 7.08 -7.96
CA LEU A 614 -26.65 7.58 -6.94
C LEU A 614 -27.11 8.96 -6.46
N TYR A 615 -26.55 9.41 -5.33
CA TYR A 615 -27.01 10.59 -4.57
C TYR A 615 -25.86 11.57 -4.31
N GLU A 616 -26.17 12.75 -3.74
CA GLU A 616 -25.20 13.85 -3.58
C GLU A 616 -24.08 13.57 -2.55
N ASN A 617 -24.31 12.65 -1.61
CA ASN A 617 -23.37 12.33 -0.53
C ASN A 617 -22.25 11.34 -0.90
N LEU A 618 -22.15 10.94 -2.18
CA LEU A 618 -21.15 9.98 -2.64
C LEU A 618 -19.84 10.68 -3.00
N ASP A 619 -18.84 10.55 -2.13
CA ASP A 619 -17.55 11.23 -2.22
C ASP A 619 -16.50 10.42 -3.01
N ILE A 620 -16.48 9.09 -2.84
CA ILE A 620 -15.44 8.20 -3.37
C ILE A 620 -16.04 7.20 -4.36
N ILE A 621 -15.47 7.15 -5.58
CA ILE A 621 -15.81 6.19 -6.64
C ILE A 621 -14.51 5.65 -7.27
N GLY A 622 -14.25 4.36 -7.10
CA GLY A 622 -13.04 3.70 -7.61
C GLY A 622 -13.04 3.43 -9.12
N THR A 623 -11.91 2.94 -9.64
CA THR A 623 -11.77 2.50 -11.04
C THR A 623 -12.77 1.38 -11.36
N CYS A 624 -13.38 1.43 -12.55
CA CYS A 624 -14.33 0.42 -13.06
C CYS A 624 -15.52 0.04 -12.13
N ALA A 625 -15.75 0.81 -11.06
CA ALA A 625 -16.65 0.53 -9.93
C ALA A 625 -18.10 0.14 -10.29
N PHE A 626 -18.62 0.59 -11.44
CA PHE A 626 -19.88 0.12 -11.99
C PHE A 626 -19.97 0.39 -13.49
N GLY A 627 -20.71 -0.47 -14.20
CA GLY A 627 -21.01 -0.28 -15.63
C GLY A 627 -19.94 -0.76 -16.60
N PHE A 628 -18.90 -1.45 -16.11
CA PHE A 628 -17.81 -2.03 -16.90
C PHE A 628 -17.84 -3.57 -16.91
N ARG A 629 -17.18 -4.16 -17.92
CA ARG A 629 -16.92 -5.59 -18.06
C ARG A 629 -15.61 -5.81 -18.83
N LYS A 630 -15.01 -7.00 -18.69
CA LYS A 630 -13.91 -7.44 -19.57
C LYS A 630 -14.42 -7.74 -20.99
N ASP A 631 -13.62 -7.48 -22.02
CA ASP A 631 -13.87 -8.00 -23.38
C ASP A 631 -12.93 -9.14 -23.77
N TYR A 632 -13.44 -10.36 -23.57
CA TYR A 632 -12.77 -11.62 -23.97
C TYR A 632 -12.64 -11.81 -25.50
N ASN A 633 -13.08 -10.86 -26.33
CA ASN A 633 -12.92 -10.89 -27.79
C ASN A 633 -11.80 -9.97 -28.28
N ALA A 634 -11.21 -9.15 -27.41
CA ALA A 634 -9.99 -8.43 -27.74
C ALA A 634 -8.86 -9.44 -27.99
N LYS A 635 -8.13 -9.24 -29.09
CA LYS A 635 -6.90 -9.98 -29.32
C LYS A 635 -5.79 -9.25 -28.58
N SER A 636 -5.01 -9.98 -27.78
CA SER A 636 -3.65 -9.56 -27.47
C SER A 636 -2.90 -9.32 -28.80
N SER A 637 -2.10 -8.26 -28.86
CA SER A 637 -1.03 -8.15 -29.87
C SER A 637 -0.14 -9.39 -29.80
N GLU A 638 0.28 -9.89 -30.97
CA GLU A 638 1.27 -11.00 -31.05
C GLU A 638 2.71 -10.46 -30.95
N ASP A 639 2.87 -9.15 -31.08
CA ASP A 639 4.08 -8.40 -30.78
C ASP A 639 4.00 -7.93 -29.31
N GLY A 640 4.90 -8.43 -28.46
CA GLY A 640 5.10 -7.91 -27.10
C GLY A 640 5.98 -6.66 -27.10
N GLU A 641 6.09 -6.00 -25.94
CA GLU A 641 6.67 -4.65 -25.77
C GLU A 641 5.76 -3.52 -26.29
N ASP A 642 4.61 -3.33 -25.63
CA ASP A 642 3.97 -2.03 -25.33
C ASP A 642 2.85 -2.25 -24.27
N GLU A 643 2.29 -1.16 -23.72
CA GLU A 643 1.37 -1.12 -22.57
C GLU A 643 0.19 -2.13 -22.63
N GLU A 644 -0.23 -2.68 -21.46
CA GLU A 644 -1.51 -3.40 -21.36
C GLU A 644 -2.70 -2.43 -21.56
N GLU A 645 -3.13 -2.22 -22.81
CA GLU A 645 -4.41 -1.55 -23.09
C GLU A 645 -5.54 -2.26 -22.30
N SER A 646 -6.13 -1.55 -21.33
CA SER A 646 -7.13 -2.12 -20.44
C SER A 646 -8.33 -2.60 -21.25
N ASN A 647 -8.52 -3.92 -21.31
CA ASN A 647 -9.57 -4.59 -22.10
C ASN A 647 -10.98 -4.45 -21.49
N ASP A 648 -11.25 -3.30 -20.88
CA ASP A 648 -12.47 -2.95 -20.17
C ASP A 648 -13.39 -2.13 -21.06
N VAL A 649 -14.62 -2.62 -21.20
CA VAL A 649 -15.63 -1.99 -22.05
C VAL A 649 -16.92 -1.77 -21.28
N LEU A 650 -17.63 -0.71 -21.64
CA LEU A 650 -18.91 -0.39 -21.02
C LEU A 650 -19.95 -1.50 -21.26
N VAL A 651 -20.71 -1.81 -20.21
CA VAL A 651 -21.87 -2.69 -20.27
C VAL A 651 -22.91 -2.03 -21.18
N GLU A 652 -23.25 -2.70 -22.29
CA GLU A 652 -24.15 -2.13 -23.31
C GLU A 652 -25.47 -1.65 -22.69
N GLY A 653 -25.79 -0.38 -22.93
CA GLY A 653 -27.01 0.26 -22.45
C GLY A 653 -27.02 0.65 -20.97
N PHE A 654 -25.89 0.60 -20.25
CA PHE A 654 -25.79 1.08 -18.87
C PHE A 654 -26.04 2.59 -18.76
N LYS A 655 -26.88 3.01 -17.80
CA LYS A 655 -27.23 4.42 -17.56
C LYS A 655 -27.15 4.78 -16.09
N LEU A 656 -26.54 5.92 -15.77
CA LEU A 656 -26.45 6.44 -14.41
C LEU A 656 -27.50 7.52 -14.15
N TYR A 657 -28.24 7.42 -13.05
CA TYR A 657 -29.14 8.47 -12.57
C TYR A 657 -28.49 9.19 -11.40
N ALA A 658 -27.97 10.39 -11.63
CA ALA A 658 -27.20 11.15 -10.65
C ALA A 658 -27.55 12.65 -10.64
N PRO A 659 -27.42 13.35 -9.49
CA PRO A 659 -27.50 14.80 -9.41
C PRO A 659 -26.43 15.50 -10.27
N GLU A 660 -26.77 16.64 -10.86
CA GLU A 660 -25.88 17.37 -11.75
C GLU A 660 -24.73 18.02 -10.96
N GLY A 661 -23.48 17.70 -11.32
CA GLY A 661 -22.28 18.19 -10.63
C GLY A 661 -21.76 17.31 -9.48
N SER A 662 -22.51 16.28 -9.04
CA SER A 662 -22.04 15.26 -8.07
C SER A 662 -20.83 14.47 -8.56
N GLU A 663 -20.07 13.81 -7.67
CA GLU A 663 -18.95 12.94 -8.09
C GLU A 663 -19.43 11.81 -9.01
N ALA A 664 -20.60 11.23 -8.75
CA ALA A 664 -21.26 10.28 -9.65
C ALA A 664 -21.45 10.84 -11.07
N TYR A 665 -21.85 12.11 -11.20
CA TYR A 665 -21.96 12.78 -12.50
C TYR A 665 -20.59 13.02 -13.14
N LYS A 666 -19.57 13.47 -12.38
CA LYS A 666 -18.20 13.67 -12.89
C LYS A 666 -17.56 12.37 -13.36
N TYR A 667 -17.68 11.31 -12.56
CA TYR A 667 -17.21 9.95 -12.88
C TYR A 667 -17.82 9.47 -14.20
N ALA A 668 -19.14 9.59 -14.38
CA ALA A 668 -19.80 9.22 -15.62
C ALA A 668 -19.31 10.04 -16.84
N LYS A 669 -18.96 11.32 -16.66
CA LYS A 669 -18.34 12.13 -17.73
C LYS A 669 -16.90 11.72 -18.04
N LYS A 670 -16.10 11.33 -17.05
CA LYS A 670 -14.73 10.78 -17.23
C LYS A 670 -14.76 9.43 -17.96
N THR A 671 -15.74 8.58 -17.65
CA THR A 671 -15.84 7.18 -18.12
C THR A 671 -16.71 6.98 -19.37
N GLY A 672 -17.36 8.02 -19.89
CA GLY A 672 -18.25 7.92 -21.05
C GLY A 672 -19.64 7.32 -20.78
N ILE A 673 -19.98 7.04 -19.51
CA ILE A 673 -21.29 6.51 -19.11
C ILE A 673 -22.41 7.53 -19.40
N GLU A 674 -23.55 7.06 -19.92
CA GLU A 674 -24.73 7.90 -20.11
C GLU A 674 -25.33 8.29 -18.74
N VAL A 675 -25.20 9.56 -18.36
CA VAL A 675 -25.76 10.11 -17.12
C VAL A 675 -27.01 10.96 -17.36
N ILE A 676 -28.07 10.68 -16.61
CA ILE A 676 -29.39 11.31 -16.67
C ILE A 676 -29.64 12.10 -15.37
N THR A 677 -29.47 13.42 -15.45
CA THR A 677 -29.75 14.35 -14.34
C THR A 677 -31.24 14.70 -14.24
N ASN A 678 -31.65 15.48 -13.24
CA ASN A 678 -33.02 15.99 -13.08
C ASN A 678 -34.11 14.90 -13.05
N THR A 679 -33.83 13.78 -12.37
CA THR A 679 -34.81 12.69 -12.15
C THR A 679 -34.94 12.34 -10.68
N THR A 680 -36.17 12.03 -10.26
CA THR A 680 -36.49 11.46 -8.93
C THR A 680 -37.07 10.06 -9.10
N GLU A 681 -36.98 9.22 -8.07
CA GLU A 681 -37.56 7.88 -8.11
C GLU A 681 -38.96 7.84 -7.49
N ILE A 682 -39.93 7.31 -8.22
CA ILE A 682 -41.29 7.08 -7.72
C ILE A 682 -41.70 5.65 -8.09
N LEU A 683 -41.93 4.81 -7.07
CA LEU A 683 -42.38 3.41 -7.21
C LEU A 683 -41.45 2.57 -8.12
N GLY A 684 -40.14 2.61 -7.90
CA GLY A 684 -39.16 1.85 -8.69
C GLY A 684 -38.92 2.41 -10.10
N LYS A 685 -39.29 3.67 -10.37
CA LYS A 685 -39.15 4.30 -11.68
C LYS A 685 -38.53 5.68 -11.58
N ASN A 686 -37.52 5.91 -12.42
CA ASN A 686 -36.88 7.21 -12.60
C ASN A 686 -37.79 8.11 -13.45
N ILE A 687 -38.27 9.22 -12.88
CA ILE A 687 -39.17 10.18 -13.52
C ILE A 687 -38.50 11.54 -13.57
N ASP A 688 -38.54 12.18 -14.75
CA ASP A 688 -38.05 13.55 -14.98
C ASP A 688 -38.80 14.55 -14.08
N THR A 689 -38.07 15.30 -13.26
CA THR A 689 -38.65 16.25 -12.32
C THR A 689 -39.35 17.41 -13.04
N ARG A 690 -38.93 17.76 -14.26
CA ARG A 690 -39.58 18.77 -15.11
C ARG A 690 -40.95 18.29 -15.57
N PHE A 691 -41.11 17.00 -15.83
CA PHE A 691 -42.42 16.40 -16.12
C PHE A 691 -43.33 16.42 -14.89
N LEU A 692 -42.80 16.15 -13.69
CA LEU A 692 -43.57 16.28 -12.44
C LEU A 692 -43.96 17.73 -12.14
N ILE A 693 -43.07 18.70 -12.37
CA ILE A 693 -43.36 20.14 -12.24
C ILE A 693 -44.44 20.57 -13.26
N ALA A 694 -44.38 20.09 -14.50
CA ALA A 694 -45.42 20.32 -15.51
C ALA A 694 -46.77 19.66 -15.13
N LEU A 695 -46.75 18.45 -14.57
CA LEU A 695 -47.96 17.80 -14.07
C LEU A 695 -48.56 18.56 -12.89
N CYS A 696 -47.72 19.06 -11.97
CA CYS A 696 -48.13 19.89 -10.84
C CYS A 696 -48.65 21.27 -11.28
N SER A 697 -48.13 21.87 -12.36
CA SER A 697 -48.67 23.13 -12.90
C SER A 697 -49.99 22.93 -13.65
N VAL A 698 -50.18 21.80 -14.36
CA VAL A 698 -51.47 21.43 -14.97
C VAL A 698 -52.52 21.07 -13.91
N ILE A 699 -52.17 20.28 -12.88
CA ILE A 699 -53.07 19.97 -11.77
C ILE A 699 -53.33 21.22 -10.93
N GLY A 700 -52.33 22.07 -10.72
CA GLY A 700 -52.47 23.38 -10.08
C GLY A 700 -53.42 24.30 -10.85
N ALA A 701 -53.31 24.36 -12.19
CA ALA A 701 -54.24 25.08 -13.05
C ALA A 701 -55.66 24.48 -12.99
N ALA A 702 -55.81 23.15 -12.94
CA ALA A 702 -57.11 22.49 -12.77
C ALA A 702 -57.73 22.80 -11.39
N VAL A 703 -56.93 22.78 -10.31
CA VAL A 703 -57.37 23.14 -8.96
C VAL A 703 -57.71 24.63 -8.87
N LEU A 704 -56.96 25.53 -9.52
CA LEU A 704 -57.26 26.95 -9.62
C LEU A 704 -58.52 27.22 -10.46
N ALA A 705 -58.75 26.47 -11.54
CA ALA A 705 -59.98 26.55 -12.33
C ALA A 705 -61.20 26.06 -11.53
N ILE A 706 -61.07 24.95 -10.79
CA ILE A 706 -62.11 24.44 -9.89
C ILE A 706 -62.37 25.42 -8.75
N LEU A 707 -61.34 26.00 -8.14
CA LEU A 707 -61.47 27.07 -7.14
C LEU A 707 -62.13 28.31 -7.73
N GLY A 708 -61.79 28.73 -8.96
CA GLY A 708 -62.44 29.83 -9.66
C GLY A 708 -63.94 29.58 -9.90
N ILE A 709 -64.32 28.36 -10.27
CA ILE A 709 -65.72 27.94 -10.43
C ILE A 709 -66.45 27.88 -9.07
N ILE A 710 -65.79 27.44 -8.01
CA ILE A 710 -66.33 27.41 -6.64
C ILE A 710 -66.53 28.83 -6.08
N ILE A 711 -65.54 29.71 -6.25
CA ILE A 711 -65.60 31.13 -5.85
C ILE A 711 -66.69 31.86 -6.64
N GLY A 712 -66.76 31.66 -7.96
CA GLY A 712 -67.79 32.26 -8.83
C GLY A 712 -69.22 31.83 -8.46
N LYS A 713 -69.42 30.58 -8.02
CA LYS A 713 -70.71 30.10 -7.46
C LYS A 713 -70.95 30.62 -6.04
N GLY A 714 -69.91 30.67 -5.20
CA GLY A 714 -69.96 31.14 -3.82
C GLY A 714 -70.36 32.60 -3.68
N VAL A 715 -69.84 33.50 -4.53
CA VAL A 715 -70.20 34.93 -4.52
C VAL A 715 -71.68 35.16 -4.87
N LYS A 716 -72.21 34.44 -5.87
CA LYS A 716 -73.64 34.50 -6.21
C LYS A 716 -74.52 33.97 -5.07
N LYS A 717 -74.10 32.88 -4.40
CA LYS A 717 -74.83 32.31 -3.26
C LYS A 717 -74.82 33.24 -2.04
N LYS A 718 -73.65 33.76 -1.63
CA LYS A 718 -73.54 34.69 -0.48
C LYS A 718 -74.34 35.99 -0.67
N LYS A 719 -74.47 36.51 -1.90
CA LYS A 719 -75.33 37.69 -2.15
C LYS A 719 -76.81 37.35 -1.93
N ALA A 720 -77.29 36.24 -2.51
CA ALA A 720 -78.67 35.79 -2.30
C ALA A 720 -78.98 35.45 -0.84
N GLU A 721 -78.03 34.87 -0.10
CA GLU A 721 -78.20 34.54 1.32
C GLU A 721 -78.15 35.78 2.22
N SER A 722 -77.33 36.79 1.90
CA SER A 722 -77.35 38.10 2.57
C SER A 722 -78.71 38.82 2.41
N ASP A 723 -79.23 38.88 1.19
CA ASP A 723 -80.53 39.50 0.91
C ASP A 723 -81.70 38.70 1.52
N LYS A 724 -81.55 37.37 1.67
CA LYS A 724 -82.52 36.51 2.37
C LYS A 724 -82.40 36.60 3.90
N ALA A 725 -81.19 36.80 4.44
CA ALA A 725 -80.94 37.04 5.87
C ALA A 725 -81.56 38.38 6.30
N LYS A 726 -81.31 39.47 5.59
CA LYS A 726 -81.90 40.79 5.88
C LYS A 726 -83.44 40.80 5.80
N ARG A 727 -84.03 39.93 4.98
CA ARG A 727 -85.49 39.69 4.97
C ARG A 727 -85.98 38.84 6.14
N LYS A 728 -85.21 37.83 6.57
CA LYS A 728 -85.52 37.02 7.77
C LYS A 728 -85.39 37.82 9.06
N GLU A 729 -84.35 38.64 9.18
CA GLU A 729 -84.07 39.52 10.32
C GLU A 729 -85.20 40.53 10.50
N LYS A 730 -85.58 41.26 9.44
CA LYS A 730 -86.73 42.17 9.45
C LYS A 730 -88.09 41.48 9.65
N SER A 731 -88.18 40.18 9.39
CA SER A 731 -89.36 39.35 9.71
C SER A 731 -89.34 38.80 11.13
N ALA A 732 -88.16 38.62 11.74
CA ALA A 732 -87.99 38.19 13.12
C ALA A 732 -88.19 39.35 14.09
N GLU A 733 -87.72 40.56 13.74
CA GLU A 733 -88.01 41.80 14.46
C GLU A 733 -89.52 42.09 14.50
N LEU A 734 -90.23 41.85 13.38
CA LEU A 734 -91.68 41.98 13.31
C LEU A 734 -92.40 40.90 14.15
N ARG A 735 -91.96 39.63 14.08
CA ARG A 735 -92.54 38.55 14.90
C ARG A 735 -92.25 38.69 16.38
N ARG A 736 -91.09 39.20 16.78
CA ARG A 736 -90.75 39.43 18.19
C ARG A 736 -91.71 40.44 18.82
N LYS A 737 -92.05 41.52 18.09
CA LYS A 737 -93.12 42.45 18.50
C LYS A 737 -94.52 41.84 18.55
N GLN A 738 -94.80 40.79 17.78
CA GLN A 738 -96.08 40.08 17.80
C GLN A 738 -96.13 38.95 18.83
N GLN A 739 -94.99 38.45 19.32
CA GLN A 739 -94.91 37.46 20.40
C GLN A 739 -94.78 38.13 21.78
N GLU A 740 -94.23 39.34 21.86
CA GLU A 740 -94.35 40.23 23.03
C GLU A 740 -95.79 40.79 23.21
N GLU A 741 -96.66 40.63 22.21
CA GLU A 741 -98.12 40.91 22.27
C GLU A 741 -98.99 39.64 22.40
N ALA A 742 -98.40 38.44 22.49
CA ALA A 742 -99.11 37.16 22.47
C ALA A 742 -98.55 36.12 23.46
N ALA A 743 -97.94 36.58 24.56
CA ALA A 743 -97.44 35.76 25.66
C ALA A 743 -98.28 35.91 26.95
N ASP A 744 -99.48 36.48 26.84
CA ASP A 744 -100.48 36.63 27.92
C ASP A 744 -101.60 35.56 27.83
N GLU A 745 -101.62 34.68 26.81
CA GLU A 745 -102.72 33.72 26.57
C GLU A 745 -102.24 32.26 26.41
N GLU A 746 -102.48 31.49 27.48
CA GLU A 746 -102.85 30.05 27.56
C GLU A 746 -101.78 28.92 27.54
N GLU A 747 -102.02 27.94 28.41
CA GLU A 747 -101.28 26.67 28.66
C GLU A 747 -102.14 25.45 28.23
N ASP A 748 -101.54 24.24 28.23
CA ASP A 748 -102.13 22.89 28.42
C ASP A 748 -101.96 21.79 27.31
N ASP A 749 -101.61 20.58 27.80
CA ASP A 749 -101.76 19.16 27.37
C ASP A 749 -101.19 18.53 26.04
N ASP A 750 -100.14 17.69 26.20
CA ASP A 750 -99.93 16.23 25.89
C ASP A 750 -100.60 15.47 24.66
N ASP A 751 -100.05 14.40 24.03
CA ASP A 751 -98.66 13.94 23.67
C ASP A 751 -98.59 13.21 22.27
N GLU A 752 -98.43 11.89 21.96
CA GLU A 752 -98.26 10.57 22.65
C GLU A 752 -97.75 9.47 21.63
N GLU A 753 -96.65 8.72 21.90
CA GLU A 753 -96.16 7.37 21.35
C GLU A 753 -96.12 7.05 19.79
N GLU A 754 -95.53 5.97 19.18
CA GLU A 754 -94.42 4.98 19.40
C GLU A 754 -93.98 4.27 18.04
N VAL A 755 -92.76 3.65 17.97
CA VAL A 755 -92.37 2.37 17.23
C VAL A 755 -92.49 2.29 15.66
N SER A 756 -91.87 1.42 14.81
CA SER A 756 -90.96 0.22 14.82
C SER A 756 -89.95 0.15 13.62
N ASP A 757 -88.73 -0.34 13.89
CA ASP A 757 -87.95 -1.49 13.30
C ASP A 757 -87.89 -1.95 11.81
N GLU A 758 -86.68 -2.43 11.45
CA GLU A 758 -86.23 -3.54 10.54
C GLU A 758 -86.74 -3.67 9.07
N ASP A 759 -85.96 -4.15 8.08
CA ASP A 759 -84.63 -4.82 8.05
C ASP A 759 -83.85 -4.42 6.75
#